data_AF-A0A7J9SNU5-F1
#
_entry.id   AF-A0A7J9SNU5-F1
#
_cell.length_a   1.000
_cell.length_b   1.000
_cell.length_c   1.000
_cell.angle_alpha   90.00
_cell.angle_beta   90.00
_cell.angle_gamma   90.00
#
_symmetry.space_group_name_H-M   'P 1'
#
loop_
_entity.id
_entity.type
_entity.pdbx_description
1 polymer ?
#
loop_
_entity_poly.entity_id
_entity_poly.type
_entity_poly.pdbx_seq_one_letter_code
_entity_poly.pdbx_strand_id
1 'polypeptide(L)'
;MASTESLSQSIADTVTISQELREEGEIDGQVKLYNVDEDDEFEADASTFFDRTLMTQGLREGFVDLRDTLRGDANYGTHILYGPYGSGKSHQMVAMYHCFADPEAAGRFGDRHVDGFSDALPEAENSEAVTVSLQQRQPDYLWEPFFDILDYEPSDSDLDPYPDMETIQEAVDGRTVAYLMDELEDWFEPLSGDRKKRNRGFLQALLETADLDDSDIFAIVSVLRKGSEVHNILDRENASEVNMSSKVSKQEVIRHRLIDDIDKGAVDEIVSGYVDAYADNDHVPDSDIPSDLAQKMRDTYPFHPVLLNALETRYYADEGNQNTRGMIYLFSKILTTAADPEADPDDEDASRLIEETDLVTHGDIDAVLFDDELTRINIDRPGVCIDDIRNRVDPDSIPYGRRILNTILLYSLKPDEGEGAGKAEIVMGTYQTGDLVSDIVLNLEQLYGVAWYLHKLNGKYAIRDRQNPNALIQNKAEDVDEKVALGQIADTVEQVFGSDAYPVGFTDGDLKQVPDNREVKVVVKVDDWTQEEVETVIKNADGSPGREWRNTLVFVQPAGDKAIESGTGFIEKARYIEGAERVLEDNSLDDEIRSSVRRQREDEQRELRDRVELAYGEILDGDDLLNEFDLAAEMDLDVFVSDGEPLNAGDIADSVAAEGIDLQQHIWGIVDDLLDRRGEASIEDVYEQFLRQPTYPIPGSPGDVVDAVVDALEDKPVITHGSNGFSESLEGSSLDTTLLHERDVQRWTADDVEQELRQRFGSGTKSVDIGNFELELLEDTEIWLEGDGHDTVMTAAGRLAQDGQYVIYSGTEIVTKAQSDATIRDISEAERIGASEVRERIDEALEDSGRANTHRILEDIRRDETVYLPDGETERAFREAVTDFLVDDYLVDINREYADGLDKRDPTDVTLVPVVSDDIAEQILDYIEGLDGGDEFTVGSVADRFDASVSEDAVQTFLLRNLGREAEPEYVIASDGSGDPTRWSPGYQFRIPSGGWRFVFNGDDAAALRRKWREEEDSGEVTYGEVRFQLTNRMGIPGPLQGTARVEETMTKLTLESGEDFTKVRDLFERMPDEASNISVEINFE
;
A
#
# COMPACT_ATOMS: atom_id res chain seq x y z
N MET A 1 9.98 8.43 -41.45
CA MET A 1 10.14 9.25 -42.68
C MET A 1 8.85 9.17 -43.49
N ALA A 2 7.78 9.79 -42.99
CA ALA A 2 6.66 10.16 -43.85
C ALA A 2 7.13 11.42 -44.61
N SER A 3 7.18 11.33 -45.93
CA SER A 3 7.47 12.49 -46.77
C SER A 3 6.23 13.36 -46.79
N THR A 4 6.19 14.41 -45.98
CA THR A 4 5.32 15.56 -46.23
C THR A 4 5.80 16.17 -47.55
N GLU A 5 5.15 15.81 -48.66
CA GLU A 5 5.26 16.61 -49.87
C GLU A 5 4.79 18.02 -49.50
N SER A 6 5.56 19.05 -49.88
CA SER A 6 5.16 20.44 -49.66
C SER A 6 3.78 20.66 -50.27
N LEU A 7 2.88 21.32 -49.53
CA LEU A 7 1.55 21.71 -50.02
C LEU A 7 1.65 22.30 -51.42
N SER A 8 0.74 21.90 -52.31
CA SER A 8 0.72 22.42 -53.68
C SER A 8 0.37 23.91 -53.71
N GLN A 9 -0.50 24.36 -52.81
CA GLN A 9 -0.91 25.75 -52.62
C GLN A 9 -1.29 25.98 -51.14
N SER A 10 -0.93 27.15 -50.61
CA SER A 10 -1.29 27.60 -49.25
C SER A 10 -2.44 28.61 -49.28
N ILE A 11 -2.95 28.99 -48.11
CA ILE A 11 -3.91 30.10 -47.96
C ILE A 11 -3.28 31.39 -48.48
N ALA A 12 -1.99 31.63 -48.20
CA ALA A 12 -1.27 32.81 -48.70
C ALA A 12 -1.19 32.86 -50.24
N ASP A 13 -1.19 31.71 -50.92
CA ASP A 13 -1.20 31.64 -52.40
C ASP A 13 -2.60 31.85 -53.00
N THR A 14 -3.66 31.61 -52.23
CA THR A 14 -5.04 31.47 -52.73
C THR A 14 -5.99 32.57 -52.25
N VAL A 15 -5.59 33.32 -51.22
CA VAL A 15 -6.40 34.32 -50.54
C VAL A 15 -5.67 35.65 -50.47
N THR A 16 -6.39 36.74 -50.76
CA THR A 16 -5.98 38.07 -50.30
C THR A 16 -6.75 38.41 -49.03
N ILE A 17 -6.07 38.46 -47.88
CA ILE A 17 -6.67 38.90 -46.62
C ILE A 17 -7.11 40.37 -46.69
N SER A 18 -8.09 40.77 -45.89
CA SER A 18 -8.69 42.10 -45.97
C SER A 18 -7.67 43.23 -45.79
N GLN A 19 -7.94 44.38 -46.41
CA GLN A 19 -7.08 45.56 -46.27
C GLN A 19 -6.93 45.97 -44.79
N GLU A 20 -8.01 45.91 -44.01
CA GLU A 20 -8.04 46.15 -42.56
C GLU A 20 -7.00 45.29 -41.85
N LEU A 21 -6.97 43.98 -42.09
CA LEU A 21 -5.97 43.08 -41.49
C LEU A 21 -4.54 43.37 -41.95
N ARG A 22 -4.35 43.77 -43.21
CA ARG A 22 -3.02 44.02 -43.78
C ARG A 22 -2.39 45.30 -43.24
N GLU A 23 -3.21 46.31 -42.97
CA GLU A 23 -2.75 47.64 -42.54
C GLU A 23 -2.76 47.80 -41.02
N GLU A 24 -3.79 47.28 -40.35
CA GLU A 24 -4.03 47.49 -38.92
C GLU A 24 -3.64 46.27 -38.06
N GLY A 25 -3.47 45.09 -38.66
CA GLY A 25 -3.04 43.85 -37.99
C GLY A 25 -4.12 43.15 -37.17
N GLU A 26 -5.21 43.85 -36.84
CA GLU A 26 -6.41 43.33 -36.18
C GLU A 26 -7.68 43.98 -36.75
N ILE A 27 -8.84 43.40 -36.45
CA ILE A 27 -10.14 43.94 -36.83
C ILE A 27 -10.92 44.32 -35.57
N ASP A 28 -11.34 45.58 -35.43
CA ASP A 28 -12.24 45.95 -34.33
C ASP A 28 -13.60 45.29 -34.54
N GLY A 29 -13.97 44.35 -33.67
CA GLY A 29 -15.26 43.65 -33.72
C GLY A 29 -16.49 44.57 -33.59
N GLN A 30 -16.35 45.84 -33.19
CA GLN A 30 -17.45 46.71 -32.81
C GLN A 30 -17.54 48.02 -33.58
N VAL A 31 -18.61 48.15 -34.36
CA VAL A 31 -19.02 49.44 -34.94
C VAL A 31 -19.79 50.28 -33.93
N LYS A 32 -19.45 51.57 -33.80
CA LYS A 32 -20.02 52.48 -32.80
C LYS A 32 -20.53 53.75 -33.45
N LEU A 33 -21.80 54.09 -33.23
CA LEU A 33 -22.41 55.26 -33.87
C LEU A 33 -21.73 56.58 -33.48
N TYR A 34 -21.20 56.69 -32.27
CA TYR A 34 -20.57 57.94 -31.82
C TYR A 34 -19.18 58.19 -32.43
N ASN A 35 -18.56 57.18 -33.05
CA ASN A 35 -17.28 57.33 -33.74
C ASN A 35 -17.43 58.12 -35.06
N VAL A 36 -18.65 58.34 -35.56
CA VAL A 36 -18.85 59.10 -36.82
C VAL A 36 -18.43 60.57 -36.72
N ASP A 37 -18.31 61.09 -35.50
CA ASP A 37 -17.85 62.46 -35.24
C ASP A 37 -16.33 62.54 -34.97
N GLU A 38 -15.61 61.40 -35.00
CA GLU A 38 -14.17 61.28 -34.74
C GLU A 38 -13.43 61.00 -36.06
N ASP A 39 -12.76 62.02 -36.62
CA ASP A 39 -12.12 61.98 -37.96
C ASP A 39 -11.10 60.84 -38.17
N ASP A 40 -10.57 60.26 -37.09
CA ASP A 40 -9.59 59.16 -37.10
C ASP A 40 -10.22 57.76 -37.01
N GLU A 41 -11.53 57.66 -36.81
CA GLU A 41 -12.26 56.40 -36.74
C GLU A 41 -12.84 56.02 -38.12
N PHE A 42 -12.85 54.71 -38.44
CA PHE A 42 -13.30 54.25 -39.77
C PHE A 42 -14.80 54.48 -40.01
N GLU A 43 -15.60 54.61 -38.95
CA GLU A 43 -17.02 54.96 -39.08
C GLU A 43 -17.26 56.36 -39.64
N ALA A 44 -16.31 57.29 -39.50
CA ALA A 44 -16.43 58.65 -40.02
C ALA A 44 -16.19 58.72 -41.55
N ASP A 45 -15.33 57.86 -42.11
CA ASP A 45 -15.08 57.81 -43.55
C ASP A 45 -16.08 56.89 -44.27
N ALA A 46 -17.07 57.49 -44.94
CA ALA A 46 -18.15 56.76 -45.60
C ALA A 46 -17.66 55.71 -46.62
N SER A 47 -16.58 56.00 -47.35
CA SER A 47 -16.06 55.08 -48.37
C SER A 47 -15.45 53.83 -47.72
N THR A 48 -14.58 54.02 -46.72
CA THR A 48 -13.96 52.94 -45.94
C THR A 48 -15.03 52.13 -45.21
N PHE A 49 -15.99 52.79 -44.58
CA PHE A 49 -17.10 52.13 -43.90
C PHE A 49 -17.91 51.23 -44.85
N PHE A 50 -18.29 51.72 -46.03
CA PHE A 50 -19.08 50.94 -46.99
C PHE A 50 -18.28 49.83 -47.69
N ASP A 51 -16.97 50.00 -47.85
CA ASP A 51 -16.10 48.93 -48.36
C ASP A 51 -15.98 47.77 -47.36
N ARG A 52 -16.03 48.06 -46.04
CA ARG A 52 -16.08 47.05 -44.96
C ARG A 52 -17.49 46.54 -44.65
N THR A 53 -18.53 47.02 -45.34
CA THR A 53 -19.93 46.70 -45.03
C THR A 53 -20.52 45.64 -45.95
N LEU A 54 -20.97 44.53 -45.36
CA LEU A 54 -21.78 43.52 -46.08
C LEU A 54 -23.25 43.98 -46.18
N MET A 55 -23.83 43.90 -47.38
CA MET A 55 -25.26 44.14 -47.57
C MET A 55 -26.10 43.00 -46.99
N THR A 56 -26.43 43.10 -45.72
CA THR A 56 -27.33 42.16 -45.04
C THR A 56 -28.78 42.36 -45.48
N GLN A 57 -29.64 41.35 -45.26
CA GLN A 57 -31.06 41.50 -45.56
C GLN A 57 -31.71 42.64 -44.76
N GLY A 58 -31.34 42.83 -43.49
CA GLY A 58 -31.87 43.91 -42.65
C GLY A 58 -31.46 45.30 -43.14
N LEU A 59 -30.20 45.46 -43.56
CA LEU A 59 -29.72 46.72 -44.16
C LEU A 59 -30.42 47.02 -45.48
N ARG A 60 -30.58 46.00 -46.34
CA ARG A 60 -31.29 46.13 -47.61
C ARG A 60 -32.74 46.56 -47.43
N GLU A 61 -33.45 45.98 -46.47
CA GLU A 61 -34.83 46.38 -46.14
C GLU A 61 -34.88 47.84 -45.66
N GLY A 62 -33.98 48.22 -44.75
CA GLY A 62 -33.89 49.62 -44.29
C GLY A 62 -33.59 50.61 -45.43
N PHE A 63 -32.73 50.25 -46.38
CA PHE A 63 -32.44 51.07 -47.57
C PHE A 63 -33.64 51.16 -48.52
N VAL A 64 -34.37 50.06 -48.72
CA VAL A 64 -35.61 50.10 -49.51
C VAL A 64 -36.64 51.02 -48.87
N ASP A 65 -36.87 50.90 -47.57
CA ASP A 65 -37.85 51.71 -46.84
C ASP A 65 -37.47 53.20 -46.83
N LEU A 66 -36.17 53.51 -46.65
CA LEU A 66 -35.66 54.87 -46.71
C LEU A 66 -35.83 55.48 -48.11
N ARG A 67 -35.44 54.73 -49.17
CA ARG A 67 -35.60 55.16 -50.56
C ARG A 67 -37.06 55.42 -50.91
N ASP A 68 -37.96 54.52 -50.52
CA ASP A 68 -39.38 54.62 -50.85
C ASP A 68 -40.02 55.80 -50.12
N THR A 69 -39.57 56.10 -48.89
CA THR A 69 -39.99 57.29 -48.14
C THR A 69 -39.47 58.58 -48.79
N LEU A 70 -38.18 58.67 -49.13
CA LEU A 70 -37.61 59.86 -49.78
C LEU A 70 -38.20 60.14 -51.17
N ARG A 71 -38.73 59.13 -51.86
CA ARG A 71 -39.46 59.29 -53.13
C ARG A 71 -40.93 59.69 -52.97
N GLY A 72 -41.48 59.57 -51.75
CA GLY A 72 -42.91 59.70 -51.48
C GLY A 72 -43.74 58.48 -51.96
N ASP A 73 -43.11 57.34 -52.24
CA ASP A 73 -43.78 56.09 -52.59
C ASP A 73 -44.35 55.39 -51.33
N ALA A 74 -43.75 55.66 -50.18
CA ALA A 74 -44.20 55.27 -48.85
C ALA A 74 -44.02 56.44 -47.86
N ASN A 75 -44.50 56.29 -46.63
CA ASN A 75 -44.29 57.25 -45.56
C ASN A 75 -43.78 56.48 -44.33
N TYR A 76 -42.47 56.21 -44.29
CA TYR A 76 -41.79 55.61 -43.14
C TYR A 76 -40.83 56.61 -42.49
N GLY A 77 -41.36 57.71 -41.92
CA GLY A 77 -40.55 58.73 -41.24
C GLY A 77 -39.84 58.22 -39.99
N THR A 78 -40.26 57.07 -39.44
CA THR A 78 -39.61 56.43 -38.29
C THR A 78 -39.06 55.05 -38.66
N HIS A 79 -37.77 54.83 -38.42
CA HIS A 79 -37.10 53.53 -38.57
C HIS A 79 -36.69 52.98 -37.20
N ILE A 80 -37.21 51.80 -36.84
CA ILE A 80 -36.97 51.13 -35.57
C ILE A 80 -36.12 49.89 -35.80
N LEU A 81 -34.91 49.91 -35.25
CA LEU A 81 -33.99 48.78 -35.26
C LEU A 81 -34.09 48.05 -33.93
N TYR A 82 -34.56 46.80 -33.93
CA TYR A 82 -34.68 45.99 -32.72
C TYR A 82 -33.90 44.69 -32.78
N GLY A 83 -33.31 44.31 -31.65
CA GLY A 83 -32.54 43.08 -31.51
C GLY A 83 -31.61 43.14 -30.29
N PRO A 84 -31.10 41.98 -29.84
CA PRO A 84 -30.16 41.93 -28.71
C PRO A 84 -28.85 42.67 -29.05
N TYR A 85 -28.01 42.91 -28.05
CA TYR A 85 -26.67 43.47 -28.28
C TYR A 85 -25.88 42.63 -29.30
N GLY A 86 -25.05 43.30 -30.10
CA GLY A 86 -24.25 42.66 -31.15
C GLY A 86 -25.00 42.37 -32.45
N SER A 87 -26.32 42.62 -32.55
CA SER A 87 -27.11 42.32 -33.76
C SER A 87 -26.83 43.21 -34.97
N GLY A 88 -25.83 44.10 -34.93
CA GLY A 88 -25.52 45.03 -36.02
C GLY A 88 -26.39 46.28 -36.08
N LYS A 89 -27.12 46.64 -35.00
CA LYS A 89 -27.95 47.87 -34.96
C LYS A 89 -27.11 49.12 -35.23
N SER A 90 -26.06 49.36 -34.44
CA SER A 90 -25.19 50.52 -34.60
C SER A 90 -24.51 50.54 -35.98
N HIS A 91 -24.14 49.38 -36.55
CA HIS A 91 -23.64 49.29 -37.93
C HIS A 91 -24.67 49.78 -38.94
N GLN A 92 -25.92 49.33 -38.84
CA GLN A 92 -26.99 49.80 -39.72
C GLN A 92 -27.30 51.30 -39.50
N MET A 93 -27.18 51.80 -38.27
CA MET A 93 -27.32 53.23 -37.99
C MET A 93 -26.20 54.05 -38.64
N VAL A 94 -24.94 53.62 -38.58
CA VAL A 94 -23.83 54.30 -39.28
C VAL A 94 -24.04 54.28 -40.80
N ALA A 95 -24.50 53.15 -41.35
CA ALA A 95 -24.86 53.08 -42.77
C ALA A 95 -25.98 54.06 -43.14
N MET A 96 -27.01 54.20 -42.28
CA MET A 96 -28.09 55.17 -42.48
C MET A 96 -27.64 56.61 -42.23
N TYR A 97 -26.73 56.87 -41.30
CA TYR A 97 -26.12 58.18 -41.07
C TYR A 97 -25.46 58.69 -42.35
N HIS A 98 -24.65 57.84 -43.00
CA HIS A 98 -23.97 58.19 -44.24
C HIS A 98 -24.93 58.45 -45.41
N CYS A 99 -26.18 57.95 -45.38
CA CYS A 99 -27.19 58.33 -46.38
C CYS A 99 -27.54 59.83 -46.35
N PHE A 100 -27.29 60.52 -45.23
CA PHE A 100 -27.56 61.96 -45.06
C PHE A 100 -26.25 62.76 -44.93
N ALA A 101 -25.19 62.19 -44.35
CA ALA A 101 -23.90 62.86 -44.16
C ALA A 101 -23.00 62.80 -45.43
N ASP A 102 -22.95 61.66 -46.12
CA ASP A 102 -22.28 61.49 -47.42
C ASP A 102 -23.18 60.68 -48.40
N PRO A 103 -24.24 61.32 -48.92
CA PRO A 103 -25.17 60.68 -49.85
C PRO A 103 -24.52 60.09 -51.10
N GLU A 104 -23.36 60.61 -51.54
CA GLU A 104 -22.68 60.11 -52.74
C GLU A 104 -22.06 58.73 -52.49
N ALA A 105 -21.34 58.58 -51.37
CA ALA A 105 -20.77 57.29 -50.98
C ALA A 105 -21.85 56.25 -50.69
N ALA A 106 -22.88 56.63 -49.93
CA ALA A 106 -24.03 55.77 -49.63
C ALA A 106 -24.78 55.35 -50.91
N GLY A 107 -24.96 56.27 -51.86
CA GLY A 107 -25.57 56.01 -53.16
C GLY A 107 -24.80 54.96 -53.97
N ARG A 108 -23.47 55.07 -54.06
CA ARG A 108 -22.61 54.10 -54.75
C ARG A 108 -22.70 52.69 -54.15
N PHE A 109 -22.76 52.59 -52.82
CA PHE A 109 -22.93 51.30 -52.15
C PHE A 109 -24.35 50.74 -52.33
N GLY A 110 -25.37 51.59 -52.15
CA GLY A 110 -26.78 51.22 -52.24
C GLY A 110 -27.18 50.73 -53.63
N ASP A 111 -26.79 51.42 -54.71
CA ASP A 111 -27.16 51.06 -56.09
C ASP A 111 -26.60 49.71 -56.55
N ARG A 112 -25.55 49.18 -55.90
CA ARG A 112 -25.08 47.81 -56.14
C ARG A 112 -26.11 46.75 -55.74
N HIS A 113 -27.09 47.11 -54.91
CA HIS A 113 -27.98 46.17 -54.23
C HIS A 113 -29.47 46.57 -54.26
N VAL A 114 -29.78 47.87 -54.33
CA VAL A 114 -31.12 48.47 -54.30
C VAL A 114 -31.24 49.44 -55.47
N ASP A 115 -32.08 49.10 -56.44
CA ASP A 115 -32.21 49.89 -57.68
C ASP A 115 -32.69 51.33 -57.40
N GLY A 116 -31.94 52.31 -57.90
CA GLY A 116 -32.25 53.74 -57.83
C GLY A 116 -32.18 54.32 -56.42
N PHE A 117 -31.36 53.75 -55.55
CA PHE A 117 -31.13 54.25 -54.20
C PHE A 117 -30.46 55.62 -54.24
N SER A 118 -29.39 55.78 -55.04
CA SER A 118 -28.66 57.04 -55.13
C SER A 118 -29.53 58.21 -55.61
N ASP A 119 -30.50 57.96 -56.50
CA ASP A 119 -31.40 58.99 -57.04
C ASP A 119 -32.41 59.51 -55.98
N ALA A 120 -32.63 58.77 -54.90
CA ALA A 120 -33.60 59.12 -53.86
C ALA A 120 -32.96 59.88 -52.69
N LEU A 121 -31.64 59.78 -52.49
CA LEU A 121 -30.95 60.41 -51.37
C LEU A 121 -30.98 61.95 -51.48
N PRO A 122 -31.00 62.67 -50.35
CA PRO A 122 -30.98 64.13 -50.36
C PRO A 122 -29.65 64.68 -50.88
N GLU A 123 -29.65 65.93 -51.32
CA GLU A 123 -28.40 66.64 -51.62
C GLU A 123 -27.66 66.95 -50.32
N ALA A 124 -26.35 66.65 -50.26
CA ALA A 124 -25.53 66.82 -49.05
C ALA A 124 -25.57 68.24 -48.47
N GLU A 125 -25.75 69.28 -49.31
CA GLU A 125 -25.86 70.67 -48.87
C GLU A 125 -27.19 71.00 -48.17
N ASN A 126 -28.20 70.13 -48.31
CA ASN A 126 -29.55 70.28 -47.79
C ASN A 126 -29.94 69.15 -46.82
N SER A 127 -29.00 68.31 -46.37
CA SER A 127 -29.23 67.25 -45.40
C SER A 127 -28.38 67.40 -44.15
N GLU A 128 -28.92 66.97 -43.02
CA GLU A 128 -28.22 66.97 -41.73
C GLU A 128 -28.44 65.64 -41.02
N ALA A 129 -27.39 65.08 -40.43
CA ALA A 129 -27.48 63.86 -39.63
C ALA A 129 -27.12 64.18 -38.17
N VAL A 130 -28.10 64.08 -37.29
CA VAL A 130 -27.97 64.28 -35.85
C VAL A 130 -27.81 62.91 -35.21
N THR A 131 -26.70 62.64 -34.54
CA THR A 131 -26.48 61.38 -33.80
C THR A 131 -26.54 61.62 -32.29
N VAL A 132 -27.10 60.65 -31.57
CA VAL A 132 -26.98 60.59 -30.11
C VAL A 132 -26.83 59.13 -29.67
N SER A 133 -25.66 58.80 -29.13
CA SER A 133 -25.44 57.56 -28.40
C SER A 133 -25.78 57.78 -26.93
N LEU A 134 -26.93 57.26 -26.50
CA LEU A 134 -27.48 57.59 -25.18
C LEU A 134 -26.81 56.84 -24.00
N GLN A 135 -25.92 55.87 -24.29
CA GLN A 135 -24.98 55.32 -23.30
C GLN A 135 -23.79 56.25 -23.02
N GLN A 136 -23.24 56.91 -24.05
CA GLN A 136 -22.07 57.79 -23.95
C GLN A 136 -22.47 59.21 -23.53
N ARG A 137 -23.47 59.79 -24.20
CA ARG A 137 -23.99 61.14 -23.94
C ARG A 137 -25.37 61.02 -23.29
N GLN A 138 -25.48 61.46 -22.03
CA GLN A 138 -26.75 61.46 -21.28
C GLN A 138 -27.34 62.87 -21.20
N PRO A 139 -27.98 63.38 -22.28
CA PRO A 139 -28.60 64.70 -22.23
C PRO A 139 -29.70 64.73 -21.17
N ASP A 140 -29.98 65.92 -20.63
CA ASP A 140 -31.11 66.08 -19.73
C ASP A 140 -32.43 65.93 -20.49
N TYR A 141 -32.43 66.38 -21.75
CA TYR A 141 -33.54 66.25 -22.67
C TYR A 141 -33.11 65.89 -24.10
N LEU A 142 -33.86 65.01 -24.77
CA LEU A 142 -33.57 64.53 -26.14
C LEU A 142 -33.52 65.63 -27.20
N TRP A 143 -34.12 66.79 -26.95
CA TRP A 143 -34.08 67.91 -27.89
C TRP A 143 -32.78 68.70 -27.83
N GLU A 144 -31.97 68.56 -26.77
CA GLU A 144 -30.69 69.27 -26.62
C GLU A 144 -29.74 68.94 -27.78
N PRO A 145 -29.32 67.67 -28.00
CA PRO A 145 -28.43 67.34 -29.12
C PRO A 145 -29.06 67.64 -30.49
N PHE A 146 -30.39 67.55 -30.61
CA PHE A 146 -31.11 67.84 -31.85
C PHE A 146 -31.00 69.33 -32.22
N PHE A 147 -31.25 70.24 -31.29
CA PHE A 147 -31.13 71.67 -31.54
C PHE A 147 -29.68 72.16 -31.58
N ASP A 148 -28.78 71.54 -30.80
CA ASP A 148 -27.34 71.86 -30.81
C ASP A 148 -26.74 71.67 -32.21
N ILE A 149 -27.03 70.55 -32.88
CA ILE A 149 -26.49 70.25 -34.22
C ILE A 149 -27.18 71.10 -35.30
N LEU A 150 -28.48 71.38 -35.15
CA LEU A 150 -29.22 72.22 -36.08
C LEU A 150 -28.93 73.73 -35.95
N ASP A 151 -28.09 74.13 -34.99
CA ASP A 151 -27.79 75.53 -34.61
C ASP A 151 -29.07 76.35 -34.33
N TYR A 152 -30.05 75.72 -33.66
CA TYR A 152 -31.33 76.31 -33.32
C TYR A 152 -31.40 76.69 -31.83
N GLU A 153 -31.69 77.96 -31.53
CA GLU A 153 -31.87 78.44 -30.15
C GLU A 153 -33.37 78.56 -29.81
N PRO A 154 -34.00 77.55 -29.16
CA PRO A 154 -35.41 77.61 -28.78
C PRO A 154 -35.64 78.63 -27.66
N SER A 155 -36.81 79.29 -27.67
CA SER A 155 -37.21 80.19 -26.59
C SER A 155 -37.71 79.44 -25.35
N ASP A 156 -37.72 80.09 -24.17
CA ASP A 156 -38.24 79.49 -22.92
C ASP A 156 -39.69 78.97 -23.06
N SER A 157 -40.50 79.58 -23.94
CA SER A 157 -41.88 79.12 -24.21
C SER A 157 -41.92 77.86 -25.05
N ASP A 158 -40.95 77.67 -25.95
CA ASP A 158 -40.87 76.50 -26.82
C ASP A 158 -40.44 75.26 -26.01
N LEU A 159 -39.80 75.47 -24.86
CA LEU A 159 -39.33 74.41 -23.97
C LEU A 159 -40.31 74.02 -22.83
N ASP A 160 -41.44 74.73 -22.64
CA ASP A 160 -42.41 74.44 -21.56
C ASP A 160 -43.82 74.09 -22.07
N PRO A 161 -44.29 72.82 -21.95
CA PRO A 161 -43.64 71.73 -21.24
C PRO A 161 -42.53 71.01 -22.02
N TYR A 162 -42.51 71.09 -23.35
CA TYR A 162 -41.54 70.49 -24.27
C TYR A 162 -41.74 71.08 -25.68
N PRO A 163 -40.74 70.97 -26.60
CA PRO A 163 -40.88 71.43 -27.99
C PRO A 163 -42.00 70.70 -28.75
N ASP A 164 -42.89 71.46 -29.38
CA ASP A 164 -43.98 70.93 -30.19
C ASP A 164 -43.59 70.77 -31.67
N MET A 165 -44.52 70.28 -32.49
CA MET A 165 -44.28 70.04 -33.91
C MET A 165 -43.89 71.31 -34.69
N GLU A 166 -44.45 72.47 -34.33
CA GLU A 166 -44.13 73.75 -34.99
C GLU A 166 -42.68 74.15 -34.69
N THR A 167 -42.26 74.04 -33.42
CA THR A 167 -40.87 74.28 -33.00
C THR A 167 -39.89 73.35 -33.71
N ILE A 168 -40.23 72.07 -33.85
CA ILE A 168 -39.39 71.07 -34.51
C ILE A 168 -39.25 71.37 -36.02
N GLN A 169 -40.34 71.74 -36.69
CA GLN A 169 -40.32 72.13 -38.10
C GLN A 169 -39.51 73.42 -38.34
N GLU A 170 -39.61 74.39 -37.44
CA GLU A 170 -38.82 75.62 -37.50
C GLU A 170 -37.31 75.34 -37.38
N ALA A 171 -36.91 74.43 -36.49
CA ALA A 171 -35.50 74.07 -36.29
C ALA A 171 -34.86 73.39 -37.52
N VAL A 172 -35.66 72.63 -38.26
CA VAL A 172 -35.21 71.90 -39.46
C VAL A 172 -34.95 72.84 -40.65
N ASP A 173 -35.67 73.96 -40.73
CA ASP A 173 -35.50 75.03 -41.75
C ASP A 173 -35.49 74.52 -43.21
N GLY A 174 -36.31 73.51 -43.51
CA GLY A 174 -36.43 72.92 -44.85
C GLY A 174 -35.25 72.04 -45.30
N ARG A 175 -34.38 71.65 -44.36
CA ARG A 175 -33.34 70.60 -44.57
C ARG A 175 -33.95 69.21 -44.38
N THR A 176 -33.36 68.20 -45.02
CA THR A 176 -33.64 66.79 -44.73
C THR A 176 -32.82 66.33 -43.53
N VAL A 177 -33.46 66.16 -42.38
CA VAL A 177 -32.79 65.88 -41.09
C VAL A 177 -33.05 64.44 -40.66
N ALA A 178 -31.98 63.68 -40.47
CA ALA A 178 -32.03 62.37 -39.81
C ALA A 178 -31.60 62.50 -38.36
N TYR A 179 -32.47 62.08 -37.43
CA TYR A 179 -32.14 62.00 -36.01
C TYR A 179 -31.96 60.54 -35.59
N LEU A 180 -30.70 60.15 -35.38
CA LEU A 180 -30.25 58.82 -35.03
C LEU A 180 -30.06 58.68 -33.52
N MET A 181 -30.96 57.94 -32.87
CA MET A 181 -30.97 57.70 -31.42
C MET A 181 -30.58 56.25 -31.12
N ASP A 182 -29.33 56.02 -30.71
CA ASP A 182 -28.85 54.68 -30.34
C ASP A 182 -29.16 54.40 -28.86
N GLU A 183 -29.69 53.21 -28.58
CA GLU A 183 -29.97 52.68 -27.24
C GLU A 183 -30.98 53.51 -26.43
N LEU A 184 -32.04 53.98 -27.11
CA LEU A 184 -33.08 54.81 -26.50
C LEU A 184 -33.80 54.14 -25.32
N GLU A 185 -33.97 52.80 -25.37
CA GLU A 185 -34.59 52.01 -24.30
C GLU A 185 -33.81 52.16 -22.98
N ASP A 186 -32.49 51.96 -23.01
CA ASP A 186 -31.62 51.98 -21.83
C ASP A 186 -31.58 53.35 -21.15
N TRP A 187 -31.68 54.42 -21.93
CA TRP A 187 -31.68 55.79 -21.39
C TRP A 187 -33.04 56.27 -20.91
N PHE A 188 -34.12 55.95 -21.62
CA PHE A 188 -35.45 56.47 -21.31
C PHE A 188 -36.14 55.70 -20.18
N GLU A 189 -35.96 54.38 -20.08
CA GLU A 189 -36.61 53.57 -19.05
C GLU A 189 -36.28 54.03 -17.61
N PRO A 190 -35.01 54.32 -17.26
CA PRO A 190 -34.62 54.81 -15.94
C PRO A 190 -35.12 56.22 -15.57
N LEU A 191 -35.56 57.02 -16.55
CA LEU A 191 -36.07 58.36 -16.27
C LEU A 191 -37.31 58.31 -15.37
N SER A 192 -37.55 59.37 -14.58
CA SER A 192 -38.73 59.47 -13.74
C SER A 192 -39.23 60.91 -13.60
N GLY A 193 -40.45 61.08 -13.08
CA GLY A 193 -41.05 62.38 -12.80
C GLY A 193 -41.27 63.26 -14.03
N ASP A 194 -41.11 64.57 -13.87
CA ASP A 194 -41.33 65.56 -14.92
C ASP A 194 -40.36 65.39 -16.10
N ARG A 195 -39.10 64.99 -15.84
CA ARG A 195 -38.10 64.75 -16.90
C ARG A 195 -38.54 63.65 -17.87
N LYS A 196 -39.05 62.51 -17.37
CA LYS A 196 -39.60 61.45 -18.23
C LYS A 196 -40.80 61.94 -19.03
N LYS A 197 -41.71 62.70 -18.39
CA LYS A 197 -42.92 63.23 -19.03
C LYS A 197 -42.60 64.19 -20.17
N ARG A 198 -41.62 65.08 -19.98
CA ARG A 198 -41.20 66.06 -21.00
C ARG A 198 -40.50 65.38 -22.19
N ASN A 199 -39.56 64.47 -21.92
CA ASN A 199 -38.91 63.68 -22.96
C ASN A 199 -39.88 62.79 -23.74
N ARG A 200 -40.86 62.18 -23.06
CA ARG A 200 -41.96 61.48 -23.72
C ARG A 200 -42.75 62.39 -24.65
N GLY A 201 -43.07 63.61 -24.19
CA GLY A 201 -43.79 64.59 -24.99
C GLY A 201 -43.03 65.01 -26.25
N PHE A 202 -41.75 65.34 -26.11
CA PHE A 202 -40.88 65.65 -27.24
C PHE A 202 -40.74 64.47 -28.21
N LEU A 203 -40.49 63.25 -27.71
CA LEU A 203 -40.40 62.06 -28.56
C LEU A 203 -41.70 61.85 -29.35
N GLN A 204 -42.86 62.05 -28.73
CA GLN A 204 -44.14 61.98 -29.43
C GLN A 204 -44.29 63.07 -30.49
N ALA A 205 -43.93 64.32 -30.19
CA ALA A 205 -43.98 65.43 -31.13
C ALA A 205 -43.01 65.24 -32.31
N LEU A 206 -41.81 64.73 -32.07
CA LEU A 206 -40.81 64.41 -33.09
C LEU A 206 -41.33 63.33 -34.04
N LEU A 207 -41.84 62.21 -33.51
CA LEU A 207 -42.38 61.11 -34.31
C LEU A 207 -43.63 61.55 -35.10
N GLU A 208 -44.51 62.34 -34.50
CA GLU A 208 -45.68 62.91 -35.19
C GLU A 208 -45.28 63.88 -36.31
N THR A 209 -44.14 64.58 -36.15
CA THR A 209 -43.59 65.44 -37.20
C THR A 209 -42.98 64.60 -38.32
N ALA A 210 -42.26 63.52 -37.99
CA ALA A 210 -41.69 62.59 -38.96
C ALA A 210 -42.77 61.86 -39.79
N ASP A 211 -43.95 61.58 -39.21
CA ASP A 211 -45.06 60.90 -39.89
C ASP A 211 -45.86 61.80 -40.88
N LEU A 212 -45.54 63.10 -41.03
CA LEU A 212 -46.22 63.98 -41.99
C LEU A 212 -45.82 63.65 -43.44
N ASP A 213 -46.78 63.69 -44.38
CA ASP A 213 -46.54 63.31 -45.79
C ASP A 213 -45.49 64.17 -46.53
N ASP A 214 -45.25 65.40 -46.05
CA ASP A 214 -44.22 66.33 -46.56
C ASP A 214 -43.12 66.56 -45.50
N SER A 215 -42.86 65.58 -44.63
CA SER A 215 -41.81 65.71 -43.60
C SER A 215 -40.43 65.42 -44.16
N ASP A 216 -39.51 66.34 -43.88
CA ASP A 216 -38.09 66.16 -44.13
C ASP A 216 -37.35 65.60 -42.90
N ILE A 217 -38.07 65.00 -41.93
CA ILE A 217 -37.49 64.47 -40.68
C ILE A 217 -37.56 62.95 -40.63
N PHE A 218 -36.43 62.32 -40.38
CA PHE A 218 -36.30 60.88 -40.21
C PHE A 218 -35.84 60.53 -38.80
N ALA A 219 -36.66 59.81 -38.03
CA ALA A 219 -36.27 59.31 -36.71
C ALA A 219 -35.76 57.87 -36.83
N ILE A 220 -34.46 57.66 -36.68
CA ILE A 220 -33.83 56.32 -36.73
C ILE A 220 -33.45 55.92 -35.30
N VAL A 221 -34.07 54.87 -34.78
CA VAL A 221 -34.01 54.54 -33.36
C VAL A 221 -33.63 53.09 -33.14
N SER A 222 -32.71 52.85 -32.21
CA SER A 222 -32.32 51.51 -31.78
C SER A 222 -32.91 51.17 -30.40
N VAL A 223 -33.50 49.97 -30.30
CA VAL A 223 -34.09 49.42 -29.06
C VAL A 223 -33.71 47.94 -28.86
N LEU A 224 -33.72 47.45 -27.62
CA LEU A 224 -33.26 46.10 -27.32
C LEU A 224 -34.31 45.04 -27.66
N ARG A 225 -35.58 45.32 -27.35
CA ARG A 225 -36.66 44.33 -27.46
C ARG A 225 -38.01 44.95 -27.79
N LYS A 226 -38.86 44.14 -28.42
CA LYS A 226 -40.26 44.51 -28.66
C LYS A 226 -41.04 44.61 -27.35
N GLY A 227 -41.87 45.65 -27.24
CA GLY A 227 -42.82 45.82 -26.13
C GLY A 227 -42.31 46.60 -24.91
N SER A 228 -41.08 47.15 -24.93
CA SER A 228 -40.60 48.09 -23.91
C SER A 228 -41.43 49.37 -23.85
N GLU A 229 -41.37 50.14 -22.76
CA GLU A 229 -42.16 51.38 -22.62
C GLU A 229 -41.89 52.37 -23.76
N VAL A 230 -40.62 52.45 -24.18
CA VAL A 230 -40.16 53.25 -25.33
C VAL A 230 -40.64 52.66 -26.64
N HIS A 231 -40.49 51.35 -26.85
CA HIS A 231 -40.95 50.70 -28.06
C HIS A 231 -42.44 50.94 -28.29
N ASN A 232 -43.27 50.93 -27.24
CA ASN A 232 -44.70 51.22 -27.37
C ASN A 232 -45.00 52.69 -27.73
N ILE A 233 -44.04 53.62 -27.57
CA ILE A 233 -44.15 55.01 -28.02
C ILE A 233 -43.74 55.12 -29.51
N LEU A 234 -42.72 54.35 -29.91
CA LEU A 234 -42.17 54.27 -31.26
C LEU A 234 -43.08 53.48 -32.23
N ASP A 235 -43.76 52.44 -31.75
CA ASP A 235 -44.66 51.57 -32.53
C ASP A 235 -45.89 52.36 -33.01
N ARG A 236 -45.82 52.82 -34.26
CA ARG A 236 -46.81 53.66 -34.95
C ARG A 236 -47.20 53.03 -36.28
N GLU A 237 -48.33 53.48 -36.84
CA GLU A 237 -48.89 52.93 -38.10
C GLU A 237 -47.90 52.98 -39.27
N ASN A 238 -47.02 54.00 -39.28
CA ASN A 238 -46.08 54.31 -40.34
C ASN A 238 -44.61 54.05 -39.95
N ALA A 239 -44.33 53.23 -38.93
CA ALA A 239 -42.94 52.91 -38.55
C ALA A 239 -42.39 51.71 -39.37
N SER A 240 -41.18 51.86 -39.91
CA SER A 240 -40.39 50.76 -40.48
C SER A 240 -39.72 49.98 -39.35
N GLU A 241 -40.08 48.71 -39.16
CA GLU A 241 -39.50 47.86 -38.10
C GLU A 241 -38.57 46.78 -38.68
N VAL A 242 -37.26 46.88 -38.41
CA VAL A 242 -36.26 45.92 -38.88
C VAL A 242 -35.79 45.02 -37.73
N ASN A 243 -36.03 43.71 -37.87
CA ASN A 243 -35.52 42.70 -36.94
C ASN A 243 -34.07 42.34 -37.26
N MET A 244 -33.17 42.63 -36.33
CA MET A 244 -31.74 42.38 -36.49
C MET A 244 -31.29 40.99 -36.04
N SER A 245 -32.16 40.18 -35.43
CA SER A 245 -31.79 38.90 -34.79
C SER A 245 -31.87 37.64 -35.68
N SER A 246 -32.47 37.71 -36.88
CA SER A 246 -32.81 36.51 -37.67
C SER A 246 -32.38 36.54 -39.14
N LYS A 247 -31.54 37.50 -39.56
CA LYS A 247 -31.40 37.88 -40.97
C LYS A 247 -29.96 37.90 -41.53
N VAL A 248 -28.98 37.31 -40.85
CA VAL A 248 -27.56 37.36 -41.28
C VAL A 248 -26.86 36.00 -41.10
N SER A 249 -26.17 35.53 -42.14
CA SER A 249 -25.24 34.39 -42.04
C SER A 249 -23.94 34.86 -41.39
N LYS A 250 -23.63 34.36 -40.18
CA LYS A 250 -22.40 34.74 -39.46
C LYS A 250 -21.14 34.34 -40.25
N GLN A 251 -21.18 33.19 -40.90
CA GLN A 251 -20.06 32.67 -41.71
C GLN A 251 -19.75 33.57 -42.90
N GLU A 252 -20.79 34.14 -43.53
CA GLU A 252 -20.65 35.08 -44.64
C GLU A 252 -20.05 36.41 -44.17
N VAL A 253 -20.46 36.89 -42.99
CA VAL A 253 -19.87 38.08 -42.35
C VAL A 253 -18.40 37.87 -42.03
N ILE A 254 -18.05 36.74 -41.40
CA ILE A 254 -16.66 36.40 -41.05
C ILE A 254 -15.80 36.39 -42.31
N ARG A 255 -16.23 35.68 -43.35
CA ARG A 255 -15.50 35.63 -44.62
C ARG A 255 -15.36 37.02 -45.25
N HIS A 256 -16.45 37.77 -45.38
CA HIS A 256 -16.41 39.08 -46.03
C HIS A 256 -15.49 40.07 -45.31
N ARG A 257 -15.42 39.99 -43.98
CA ARG A 257 -14.61 40.91 -43.18
C ARG A 257 -13.12 40.56 -43.17
N LEU A 258 -12.79 39.27 -43.26
CA LEU A 258 -11.42 38.78 -43.19
C LEU A 258 -10.75 38.66 -44.57
N ILE A 259 -11.54 38.57 -45.65
CA ILE A 259 -11.07 38.14 -46.97
C ILE A 259 -11.56 39.09 -48.08
N ASP A 260 -10.63 39.67 -48.84
CA ASP A 260 -10.94 40.54 -49.99
C ASP A 260 -11.20 39.73 -51.27
N ASP A 261 -10.32 38.80 -51.61
CA ASP A 261 -10.37 38.03 -52.85
C ASP A 261 -9.88 36.59 -52.68
N ILE A 262 -10.37 35.68 -53.54
CA ILE A 262 -9.99 34.26 -53.55
C ILE A 262 -9.76 33.72 -54.97
N ASP A 263 -8.74 32.90 -55.16
CA ASP A 263 -8.57 32.12 -56.39
C ASP A 263 -9.49 30.91 -56.39
N LYS A 264 -10.66 31.05 -57.03
CA LYS A 264 -11.68 29.99 -57.08
C LYS A 264 -11.19 28.69 -57.72
N GLY A 265 -10.24 28.75 -58.65
CA GLY A 265 -9.71 27.55 -59.31
C GLY A 265 -8.85 26.71 -58.37
N ALA A 266 -7.96 27.38 -57.64
CA ALA A 266 -7.17 26.78 -56.57
C ALA A 266 -8.03 26.19 -55.46
N VAL A 267 -9.04 26.95 -55.01
CA VAL A 267 -9.99 26.50 -53.98
C VAL A 267 -10.75 25.25 -54.41
N ASP A 268 -11.16 25.14 -55.67
CA ASP A 268 -11.83 23.95 -56.18
C ASP A 268 -10.94 22.69 -56.10
N GLU A 269 -9.64 22.82 -56.35
CA GLU A 269 -8.66 21.72 -56.27
C GLU A 269 -8.44 21.28 -54.81
N ILE A 270 -8.22 22.23 -53.90
CA ILE A 270 -8.08 21.97 -52.46
C ILE A 270 -9.35 21.30 -51.91
N VAL A 271 -10.53 21.86 -52.17
CA VAL A 271 -11.81 21.31 -51.69
C VAL A 271 -12.05 19.90 -52.22
N SER A 272 -11.71 19.61 -53.47
CA SER A 272 -11.79 18.26 -54.02
C SER A 272 -10.85 17.29 -53.29
N GLY A 273 -9.60 17.68 -53.03
CA GLY A 273 -8.63 16.84 -52.31
C GLY A 273 -9.10 16.45 -50.92
N TYR A 274 -9.70 17.38 -50.18
CA TYR A 274 -10.31 17.13 -48.87
C TYR A 274 -11.51 16.18 -48.95
N VAL A 275 -12.46 16.45 -49.85
CA VAL A 275 -13.69 15.65 -49.98
C VAL A 275 -13.39 14.22 -50.42
N ASP A 276 -12.46 14.06 -51.36
CA ASP A 276 -12.03 12.74 -51.85
C ASP A 276 -11.32 11.95 -50.73
N ALA A 277 -10.42 12.59 -49.98
CA ALA A 277 -9.72 11.94 -48.85
C ALA A 277 -10.66 11.46 -47.74
N TYR A 278 -11.74 12.20 -47.48
CA TYR A 278 -12.76 11.80 -46.51
C TYR A 278 -13.63 10.66 -47.03
N ALA A 279 -14.05 10.71 -48.30
CA ALA A 279 -14.94 9.72 -48.89
C ALA A 279 -14.24 8.37 -49.18
N ASP A 280 -12.93 8.39 -49.48
CA ASP A 280 -12.16 7.20 -49.82
C ASP A 280 -11.61 6.44 -48.59
N ASN A 281 -11.94 6.86 -47.37
CA ASN A 281 -11.41 6.26 -46.13
C ASN A 281 -12.48 5.74 -45.17
N ASP A 282 -12.39 4.45 -44.81
CA ASP A 282 -13.33 3.77 -43.91
C ASP A 282 -13.40 4.33 -42.47
N HIS A 283 -12.42 5.14 -42.04
CA HIS A 283 -12.41 5.77 -40.71
C HIS A 283 -13.30 7.02 -40.62
N VAL A 284 -13.81 7.51 -41.75
CA VAL A 284 -14.79 8.60 -41.83
C VAL A 284 -16.07 8.04 -42.47
N PRO A 285 -17.04 7.56 -41.68
CA PRO A 285 -18.27 7.02 -42.23
C PRO A 285 -19.03 8.05 -43.08
N ASP A 286 -19.63 7.63 -44.19
CA ASP A 286 -20.47 8.48 -45.06
C ASP A 286 -21.57 9.23 -44.29
N SER A 287 -22.05 8.66 -43.17
CA SER A 287 -23.06 9.29 -42.31
C SER A 287 -22.55 10.52 -41.55
N ASP A 288 -21.24 10.62 -41.36
CA ASP A 288 -20.59 11.67 -40.58
C ASP A 288 -20.07 12.81 -41.48
N ILE A 289 -20.06 12.61 -42.80
CA ILE A 289 -19.71 13.63 -43.80
C ILE A 289 -20.98 14.45 -44.15
N PRO A 290 -20.97 15.79 -44.02
CA PRO A 290 -22.09 16.62 -44.45
C PRO A 290 -22.37 16.46 -45.95
N SER A 291 -23.64 16.27 -46.32
CA SER A 291 -24.05 15.98 -47.71
C SER A 291 -23.76 17.10 -48.71
N ASP A 292 -23.56 18.33 -48.23
CA ASP A 292 -23.22 19.53 -48.99
C ASP A 292 -21.83 20.07 -48.62
N LEU A 293 -20.95 19.25 -48.02
CA LEU A 293 -19.64 19.65 -47.51
C LEU A 293 -18.82 20.43 -48.55
N ALA A 294 -18.70 19.90 -49.77
CA ALA A 294 -17.92 20.54 -50.83
C ALA A 294 -18.43 21.95 -51.17
N GLN A 295 -19.75 22.17 -51.18
CA GLN A 295 -20.32 23.49 -51.45
C GLN A 295 -20.06 24.43 -50.27
N LYS A 296 -20.29 23.97 -49.03
CA LYS A 296 -20.03 24.74 -47.82
C LYS A 296 -18.56 25.14 -47.69
N MET A 297 -17.62 24.25 -48.00
CA MET A 297 -16.20 24.56 -47.97
C MET A 297 -15.85 25.70 -48.93
N ARG A 298 -16.38 25.71 -50.15
CA ARG A 298 -16.19 26.83 -51.10
C ARG A 298 -16.78 28.14 -50.59
N ASP A 299 -17.94 28.07 -49.94
CA ASP A 299 -18.65 29.25 -49.44
C ASP A 299 -17.97 29.84 -48.19
N THR A 300 -17.25 29.02 -47.42
CA THR A 300 -16.62 29.40 -46.15
C THR A 300 -15.09 29.48 -46.19
N TYR A 301 -14.46 29.18 -47.32
CA TYR A 301 -13.02 29.26 -47.53
C TYR A 301 -12.46 30.64 -47.10
N PRO A 302 -11.34 30.70 -46.35
CA PRO A 302 -10.39 29.62 -46.03
C PRO A 302 -10.68 28.81 -44.76
N PHE A 303 -11.91 28.82 -44.22
CA PHE A 303 -12.24 28.14 -42.97
C PHE A 303 -13.05 26.87 -43.20
N HIS A 304 -12.66 25.75 -42.58
CA HIS A 304 -13.38 24.49 -42.72
C HIS A 304 -14.78 24.59 -42.07
N PRO A 305 -15.87 24.18 -42.74
CA PRO A 305 -17.24 24.40 -42.26
C PRO A 305 -17.56 23.62 -40.97
N VAL A 306 -16.91 22.47 -40.75
CA VAL A 306 -17.06 21.71 -39.49
C VAL A 306 -16.43 22.48 -38.32
N LEU A 307 -15.32 23.18 -38.53
CA LEU A 307 -14.71 24.04 -37.51
C LEU A 307 -15.63 25.22 -37.18
N LEU A 308 -16.11 25.94 -38.21
CA LEU A 308 -17.02 27.06 -38.01
C LEU A 308 -18.28 26.64 -37.23
N ASN A 309 -18.84 25.48 -37.57
CA ASN A 309 -19.97 24.93 -36.86
C ASN A 309 -19.61 24.54 -35.40
N ALA A 310 -18.45 23.94 -35.16
CA ALA A 310 -18.01 23.62 -33.80
C ALA A 310 -17.85 24.88 -32.95
N LEU A 311 -17.19 25.93 -33.47
CA LEU A 311 -17.05 27.23 -32.81
C LEU A 311 -18.40 27.90 -32.51
N GLU A 312 -19.30 27.93 -33.49
CA GLU A 312 -20.63 28.53 -33.35
C GLU A 312 -21.52 27.76 -32.36
N THR A 313 -21.54 26.43 -32.44
CA THR A 313 -22.45 25.62 -31.64
C THR A 313 -21.95 25.31 -30.24
N ARG A 314 -20.63 25.37 -29.99
CA ARG A 314 -20.04 24.95 -28.71
C ARG A 314 -19.48 26.10 -27.90
N TYR A 315 -18.82 27.05 -28.53
CA TYR A 315 -18.04 28.05 -27.80
C TYR A 315 -18.81 29.32 -27.64
N TYR A 316 -19.28 29.79 -28.78
CA TYR A 316 -20.08 30.97 -28.89
C TYR A 316 -21.54 30.54 -29.13
N ALA A 317 -22.11 29.68 -28.30
CA ALA A 317 -23.53 29.34 -28.36
C ALA A 317 -24.39 30.32 -27.55
N ASP A 318 -23.88 30.70 -26.37
CA ASP A 318 -24.63 31.43 -25.33
C ASP A 318 -24.52 32.98 -25.41
N GLU A 319 -23.60 33.55 -26.20
CA GLU A 319 -23.33 35.00 -26.18
C GLU A 319 -24.16 35.83 -27.19
N GLY A 320 -25.25 35.26 -27.72
CA GLY A 320 -26.13 35.97 -28.65
C GLY A 320 -25.41 36.38 -29.96
N ASN A 321 -25.46 37.65 -30.34
CA ASN A 321 -24.73 38.11 -31.54
C ASN A 321 -23.28 38.56 -31.25
N GLN A 322 -22.78 38.44 -30.02
CA GLN A 322 -21.36 38.67 -29.72
C GLN A 322 -20.45 37.56 -30.26
N ASN A 323 -21.03 36.39 -30.54
CA ASN A 323 -20.37 35.20 -31.11
C ASN A 323 -19.55 35.50 -32.37
N THR A 324 -20.08 36.33 -33.27
CA THR A 324 -19.40 36.67 -34.53
C THR A 324 -18.14 37.50 -34.29
N ARG A 325 -18.10 38.33 -33.24
CA ARG A 325 -16.94 39.17 -32.90
C ARG A 325 -15.78 38.34 -32.38
N GLY A 326 -16.06 37.41 -31.46
CA GLY A 326 -15.06 36.49 -30.93
C GLY A 326 -14.43 35.64 -32.03
N MET A 327 -15.25 35.14 -32.96
CA MET A 327 -14.76 34.39 -34.14
C MET A 327 -13.94 35.26 -35.09
N ILE A 328 -14.36 36.50 -35.39
CA ILE A 328 -13.57 37.44 -36.21
C ILE A 328 -12.19 37.67 -35.58
N TYR A 329 -12.13 37.91 -34.27
CA TYR A 329 -10.87 38.11 -33.54
C TYR A 329 -9.96 36.88 -33.56
N LEU A 330 -10.52 35.69 -33.34
CA LEU A 330 -9.76 34.44 -33.39
C LEU A 330 -9.20 34.19 -34.78
N PHE A 331 -10.03 34.32 -35.82
CA PHE A 331 -9.59 34.08 -37.19
C PHE A 331 -8.68 35.19 -37.72
N SER A 332 -8.83 36.44 -37.29
CA SER A 332 -7.86 37.50 -37.61
C SER A 332 -6.47 37.13 -37.08
N LYS A 333 -6.38 36.65 -35.83
CA LYS A 333 -5.13 36.16 -35.28
C LYS A 333 -4.58 34.97 -36.06
N ILE A 334 -5.39 33.96 -36.36
CA ILE A 334 -4.94 32.80 -37.14
C ILE A 334 -4.34 33.22 -38.49
N LEU A 335 -4.93 34.22 -39.16
CA LEU A 335 -4.45 34.69 -40.46
C LEU A 335 -3.16 35.54 -40.38
N THR A 336 -2.81 36.07 -39.21
CA THR A 336 -1.66 36.96 -39.03
C THR A 336 -0.54 36.39 -38.16
N THR A 337 -0.80 35.32 -37.39
CA THR A 337 0.16 34.68 -36.47
C THR A 337 1.28 33.93 -37.22
N ALA A 338 2.50 34.07 -36.71
CA ALA A 338 3.67 33.30 -37.14
C ALA A 338 3.48 31.80 -36.84
N ALA A 339 3.93 30.93 -37.74
CA ALA A 339 3.79 29.48 -37.61
C ALA A 339 4.67 28.89 -36.49
N ASP A 340 5.86 29.47 -36.28
CA ASP A 340 6.77 29.06 -35.21
C ASP A 340 6.41 29.79 -33.89
N PRO A 341 6.02 29.06 -32.82
CA PRO A 341 5.73 29.67 -31.52
C PRO A 341 6.93 30.35 -30.86
N GLU A 342 8.16 30.04 -31.28
CA GLU A 342 9.39 30.65 -30.75
C GLU A 342 9.88 31.83 -31.62
N ALA A 343 9.20 32.15 -32.72
CA ALA A 343 9.52 33.32 -33.54
C ALA A 343 9.30 34.62 -32.75
N ASP A 344 10.11 35.64 -33.04
CA ASP A 344 9.89 36.97 -32.50
C ASP A 344 8.58 37.52 -33.10
N PRO A 345 7.58 37.93 -32.27
CA PRO A 345 6.31 38.45 -32.77
C PRO A 345 6.45 39.66 -33.69
N ASP A 346 7.56 40.39 -33.58
CA ASP A 346 7.87 41.56 -34.41
C ASP A 346 8.68 41.21 -35.68
N ASP A 347 8.99 39.92 -35.92
CA ASP A 347 9.70 39.46 -37.11
C ASP A 347 8.75 39.37 -38.33
N GLU A 348 8.78 40.42 -39.16
CA GLU A 348 8.01 40.48 -40.41
C GLU A 348 8.42 39.40 -41.43
N ASP A 349 9.60 38.78 -41.30
CA ASP A 349 10.09 37.73 -42.20
C ASP A 349 9.73 36.30 -41.69
N ALA A 350 9.10 36.17 -40.53
CA ALA A 350 8.67 34.88 -40.00
C ALA A 350 7.54 34.27 -40.84
N SER A 351 7.69 32.98 -41.18
CA SER A 351 6.66 32.20 -41.90
C SER A 351 5.34 32.26 -41.14
N ARG A 352 4.25 32.63 -41.82
CA ARG A 352 2.92 32.71 -41.20
C ARG A 352 2.19 31.38 -41.28
N LEU A 353 1.27 31.11 -40.35
CA LEU A 353 0.44 29.90 -40.39
C LEU A 353 -0.25 29.70 -41.76
N ILE A 354 -0.70 30.79 -42.38
CA ILE A 354 -1.37 30.77 -43.69
C ILE A 354 -0.45 30.41 -44.86
N GLU A 355 0.86 30.43 -44.68
CA GLU A 355 1.85 30.00 -45.69
C GLU A 355 2.12 28.49 -45.60
N GLU A 356 1.77 27.87 -44.47
CA GLU A 356 1.96 26.44 -44.16
C GLU A 356 0.62 25.66 -44.10
N THR A 357 -0.49 26.34 -44.39
CA THR A 357 -1.84 25.80 -44.29
C THR A 357 -2.60 26.09 -45.56
N ASP A 358 -3.31 25.10 -46.11
CA ASP A 358 -4.16 25.19 -47.29
C ASP A 358 -5.65 25.44 -46.95
N LEU A 359 -6.08 25.02 -45.76
CA LEU A 359 -7.41 25.30 -45.21
C LEU A 359 -7.37 25.30 -43.68
N VAL A 360 -7.97 26.30 -43.03
CA VAL A 360 -7.99 26.38 -41.57
C VAL A 360 -8.97 25.33 -41.00
N THR A 361 -8.43 24.35 -40.30
CA THR A 361 -9.15 23.29 -39.56
C THR A 361 -8.96 23.43 -38.05
N HIS A 362 -9.52 22.48 -37.29
CA HIS A 362 -9.38 22.44 -35.83
C HIS A 362 -7.92 22.34 -35.38
N GLY A 363 -7.09 21.59 -36.11
CA GLY A 363 -5.69 21.38 -35.82
C GLY A 363 -4.83 22.65 -35.89
N ASP A 364 -5.28 23.66 -36.65
CA ASP A 364 -4.60 24.94 -36.84
C ASP A 364 -4.90 25.93 -35.71
N ILE A 365 -5.93 25.68 -34.89
CA ILE A 365 -6.11 26.40 -33.62
C ILE A 365 -5.18 25.76 -32.59
N ASP A 366 -3.90 26.08 -32.74
CA ASP A 366 -2.84 25.47 -31.99
C ASP A 366 -2.81 25.88 -30.52
N ALA A 367 -2.75 24.90 -29.62
CA ALA A 367 -2.78 25.13 -28.19
C ALA A 367 -1.61 25.97 -27.69
N VAL A 368 -0.44 25.87 -28.33
CA VAL A 368 0.77 26.61 -27.96
C VAL A 368 0.71 28.04 -28.49
N LEU A 369 0.24 28.24 -29.73
CA LEU A 369 0.18 29.57 -30.37
C LEU A 369 -0.96 30.43 -29.83
N PHE A 370 -2.09 29.83 -29.44
CA PHE A 370 -3.30 30.53 -29.03
C PHE A 370 -3.70 30.23 -27.57
N ASP A 371 -2.70 29.99 -26.70
CA ASP A 371 -2.94 29.69 -25.28
C ASP A 371 -3.79 30.78 -24.60
N ASP A 372 -3.49 32.05 -24.84
CA ASP A 372 -4.23 33.19 -24.28
C ASP A 372 -5.71 33.18 -24.69
N GLU A 373 -6.03 32.79 -25.93
CA GLU A 373 -7.40 32.70 -26.43
C GLU A 373 -8.13 31.48 -25.86
N LEU A 374 -7.47 30.32 -25.82
CA LEU A 374 -8.07 29.07 -25.36
C LEU A 374 -8.26 29.06 -23.84
N THR A 375 -7.34 29.68 -23.10
CA THR A 375 -7.41 29.83 -21.64
C THR A 375 -8.58 30.74 -21.22
N ARG A 376 -9.02 31.69 -22.07
CA ARG A 376 -10.26 32.46 -21.83
C ARG A 376 -11.51 31.59 -21.86
N ILE A 377 -11.47 30.45 -22.55
CA ILE A 377 -12.57 29.50 -22.67
C ILE A 377 -12.50 28.46 -21.54
N ASN A 378 -11.33 27.88 -21.32
CA ASN A 378 -11.09 26.88 -20.28
C ASN A 378 -9.68 27.06 -19.71
N ILE A 379 -9.57 27.29 -18.40
CA ILE A 379 -8.30 27.64 -17.77
C ILE A 379 -7.34 26.45 -17.68
N ASP A 380 -7.85 25.23 -17.51
CA ASP A 380 -7.03 24.08 -17.10
C ASP A 380 -6.57 23.23 -18.30
N ARG A 381 -7.47 23.01 -19.28
CA ARG A 381 -7.25 22.03 -20.36
C ARG A 381 -6.19 22.43 -21.40
N PRO A 382 -6.07 23.71 -21.83
CA PRO A 382 -4.99 24.13 -22.72
C PRO A 382 -3.62 23.86 -22.13
N GLY A 383 -3.40 24.20 -20.85
CA GLY A 383 -2.12 24.01 -20.18
C GLY A 383 -1.65 22.55 -20.16
N VAL A 384 -2.53 21.60 -19.85
CA VAL A 384 -2.18 20.17 -19.86
C VAL A 384 -1.99 19.60 -21.28
N CYS A 385 -2.71 20.15 -22.27
CA CYS A 385 -2.50 19.81 -23.68
C CYS A 385 -1.11 20.29 -24.16
N ILE A 386 -0.74 21.52 -23.82
CA ILE A 386 0.58 22.10 -24.12
C ILE A 386 1.69 21.26 -23.47
N ASP A 387 1.48 20.78 -22.24
CA ASP A 387 2.43 19.89 -21.56
C ASP A 387 2.62 18.57 -22.34
N ASP A 388 1.55 17.92 -22.79
CA ASP A 388 1.64 16.73 -23.63
C ASP A 388 2.35 17.02 -24.97
N ILE A 389 1.97 18.11 -25.66
CA ILE A 389 2.59 18.52 -26.94
C ILE A 389 4.09 18.72 -26.79
N ARG A 390 4.55 19.41 -25.74
CA ARG A 390 5.96 19.76 -25.56
C ARG A 390 6.82 18.63 -25.03
N ASN A 391 6.28 17.82 -24.12
CA ASN A 391 7.08 16.87 -23.35
C ASN A 391 6.90 15.41 -23.75
N ARG A 392 5.88 15.08 -24.56
CA ARG A 392 5.52 13.68 -24.86
C ARG A 392 5.30 13.38 -26.32
N VAL A 393 4.88 14.37 -27.11
CA VAL A 393 4.75 14.20 -28.57
C VAL A 393 6.11 14.39 -29.22
N ASP A 394 6.73 13.30 -29.66
CA ASP A 394 7.90 13.34 -30.53
C ASP A 394 7.46 13.56 -31.99
N PRO A 395 7.78 14.72 -32.62
CA PRO A 395 7.37 15.02 -33.99
C PRO A 395 7.95 14.05 -35.04
N ASP A 396 9.09 13.41 -34.76
CA ASP A 396 9.71 12.45 -35.69
C ASP A 396 8.96 11.10 -35.70
N SER A 397 8.40 10.72 -34.55
CA SER A 397 7.68 9.46 -34.34
C SER A 397 6.17 9.60 -34.56
N ILE A 398 5.58 10.73 -34.15
CA ILE A 398 4.14 11.03 -34.20
C ILE A 398 3.93 12.39 -34.92
N PRO A 399 4.19 12.49 -36.23
CA PRO A 399 4.17 13.76 -36.97
C PRO A 399 2.83 14.50 -36.90
N TYR A 400 1.70 13.79 -36.87
CA TYR A 400 0.37 14.42 -36.77
C TYR A 400 -0.05 14.71 -35.33
N GLY A 401 0.79 14.38 -34.33
CA GLY A 401 0.40 14.35 -32.93
C GLY A 401 -0.09 15.69 -32.40
N ARG A 402 0.60 16.79 -32.73
CA ARG A 402 0.22 18.16 -32.33
C ARG A 402 -1.15 18.56 -32.90
N ARG A 403 -1.36 18.38 -34.21
CA ARG A 403 -2.64 18.68 -34.89
C ARG A 403 -3.80 17.83 -34.35
N ILE A 404 -3.55 16.55 -34.03
CA ILE A 404 -4.54 15.66 -33.41
C ILE A 404 -4.92 16.17 -32.02
N LEU A 405 -3.94 16.50 -31.16
CA LEU A 405 -4.20 17.01 -29.83
C LEU A 405 -4.94 18.36 -29.86
N ASN A 406 -4.57 19.29 -30.75
CA ASN A 406 -5.29 20.55 -30.94
C ASN A 406 -6.76 20.32 -31.33
N THR A 407 -6.99 19.38 -32.25
CA THR A 407 -8.35 19.00 -32.64
C THR A 407 -9.14 18.48 -31.44
N ILE A 408 -8.59 17.53 -30.70
CA ILE A 408 -9.27 16.93 -29.54
C ILE A 408 -9.46 17.96 -28.42
N LEU A 409 -8.48 18.86 -28.21
CA LEU A 409 -8.53 19.93 -27.22
C LEU A 409 -9.78 20.76 -27.44
N LEU A 410 -10.04 21.20 -28.67
CA LEU A 410 -11.21 22.00 -28.98
C LEU A 410 -12.49 21.28 -28.50
N TYR A 411 -12.71 20.05 -28.97
CA TYR A 411 -13.88 19.27 -28.53
C TYR A 411 -13.93 18.98 -27.02
N SER A 412 -12.87 19.29 -26.27
CA SER A 412 -12.75 19.11 -24.82
C SER A 412 -12.89 20.42 -24.02
N LEU A 413 -12.81 21.61 -24.62
CA LEU A 413 -12.80 22.86 -23.84
C LEU A 413 -14.12 23.14 -23.08
N LYS A 414 -15.26 22.69 -23.61
CA LYS A 414 -16.58 22.81 -22.98
C LYS A 414 -17.27 21.44 -22.81
N PRO A 415 -17.08 20.77 -21.66
CA PRO A 415 -17.59 19.42 -21.42
C PRO A 415 -19.13 19.32 -21.48
N ASP A 416 -19.84 20.36 -21.04
CA ASP A 416 -21.31 20.39 -20.95
C ASP A 416 -22.01 20.30 -22.31
N GLU A 417 -21.29 20.58 -23.40
CA GLU A 417 -21.81 20.58 -24.78
C GLU A 417 -21.40 19.31 -25.57
N GLY A 418 -20.94 18.28 -24.85
CA GLY A 418 -20.51 16.99 -25.41
C GLY A 418 -19.00 16.88 -25.51
N GLU A 419 -18.40 16.28 -24.48
CA GLU A 419 -16.95 16.15 -24.33
C GLU A 419 -16.32 15.17 -25.33
N GLY A 420 -15.31 15.65 -26.04
CA GLY A 420 -14.42 14.86 -26.88
C GLY A 420 -14.83 14.75 -28.35
N ALA A 421 -13.84 14.36 -29.17
CA ALA A 421 -13.94 14.19 -30.61
C ALA A 421 -13.98 12.70 -30.99
N GLY A 422 -14.90 12.33 -31.89
CA GLY A 422 -14.88 11.03 -32.55
C GLY A 422 -13.79 10.94 -33.62
N LYS A 423 -13.50 9.73 -34.12
CA LYS A 423 -12.47 9.52 -35.15
C LYS A 423 -12.68 10.37 -36.40
N ALA A 424 -13.91 10.46 -36.90
CA ALA A 424 -14.25 11.29 -38.06
C ALA A 424 -13.98 12.79 -37.82
N GLU A 425 -14.34 13.30 -36.64
CA GLU A 425 -14.07 14.69 -36.24
C GLU A 425 -12.56 14.97 -36.13
N ILE A 426 -11.79 14.01 -35.60
CA ILE A 426 -10.33 14.09 -35.50
C ILE A 426 -9.69 14.14 -36.88
N VAL A 427 -10.08 13.23 -37.79
CA VAL A 427 -9.56 13.21 -39.16
C VAL A 427 -9.87 14.52 -39.87
N MET A 428 -11.13 14.97 -39.87
CA MET A 428 -11.53 16.22 -40.53
C MET A 428 -10.90 17.47 -39.89
N GLY A 429 -10.57 17.40 -38.60
CA GLY A 429 -9.88 18.48 -37.90
C GLY A 429 -8.37 18.49 -38.10
N THR A 430 -7.75 17.36 -38.44
CA THR A 430 -6.29 17.21 -38.52
C THR A 430 -5.78 17.31 -39.95
N TYR A 431 -6.51 16.75 -40.92
CA TYR A 431 -6.05 16.54 -42.30
C TYR A 431 -5.68 17.83 -43.04
N GLN A 432 -4.56 17.77 -43.76
CA GLN A 432 -4.15 18.72 -44.82
C GLN A 432 -4.00 18.00 -46.17
N THR A 433 -4.09 18.74 -47.28
CA THR A 433 -3.97 18.13 -48.62
C THR A 433 -2.64 17.40 -48.77
N GLY A 434 -2.70 16.11 -49.10
CA GLY A 434 -1.53 15.25 -49.29
C GLY A 434 -1.23 14.32 -48.12
N ASP A 435 -1.87 14.52 -46.97
CA ASP A 435 -1.75 13.63 -45.82
C ASP A 435 -2.36 12.25 -46.10
N LEU A 436 -1.86 11.23 -45.41
CA LEU A 436 -2.48 9.91 -45.39
C LEU A 436 -3.37 9.78 -44.15
N VAL A 437 -4.69 9.69 -44.35
CA VAL A 437 -5.66 9.52 -43.25
C VAL A 437 -5.34 8.32 -42.35
N SER A 438 -4.78 7.24 -42.91
CA SER A 438 -4.38 6.05 -42.13
C SER A 438 -3.25 6.36 -41.15
N ASP A 439 -2.32 7.25 -41.50
CA ASP A 439 -1.22 7.65 -40.62
C ASP A 439 -1.72 8.55 -39.49
N ILE A 440 -2.68 9.43 -39.76
CA ILE A 440 -3.37 10.22 -38.73
C ILE A 440 -4.04 9.29 -37.70
N VAL A 441 -4.74 8.25 -38.16
CA VAL A 441 -5.40 7.28 -37.27
C VAL A 441 -4.39 6.44 -36.49
N LEU A 442 -3.26 6.05 -37.10
CA LEU A 442 -2.17 5.35 -36.41
C LEU A 442 -1.56 6.24 -35.31
N ASN A 443 -1.24 7.49 -35.62
CA ASN A 443 -0.71 8.46 -34.66
C ASN A 443 -1.71 8.75 -33.52
N LEU A 444 -3.01 8.73 -33.76
CA LEU A 444 -4.03 8.84 -32.70
C LEU A 444 -3.94 7.67 -31.69
N GLU A 445 -3.76 6.43 -32.16
CA GLU A 445 -3.63 5.28 -31.28
C GLU A 445 -2.29 5.29 -30.52
N GLN A 446 -1.20 5.76 -31.17
CA GLN A 446 0.09 5.98 -30.49
C GLN A 446 0.00 7.06 -29.40
N LEU A 447 -0.64 8.19 -29.69
CA LEU A 447 -0.86 9.26 -28.72
C LEU A 447 -1.63 8.79 -27.48
N TYR A 448 -2.59 7.88 -27.63
CA TYR A 448 -3.36 7.37 -26.49
C TYR A 448 -2.51 6.62 -25.46
N GLY A 449 -1.38 6.05 -25.87
CA GLY A 449 -0.40 5.41 -24.97
C GLY A 449 0.60 6.38 -24.34
N VAL A 450 0.83 7.54 -24.97
CA VAL A 450 1.94 8.45 -24.65
C VAL A 450 1.45 9.73 -23.96
N ALA A 451 0.39 10.37 -24.46
CA ALA A 451 -0.16 11.61 -23.93
C ALA A 451 -0.88 11.36 -22.59
N TRP A 452 -0.42 12.03 -21.53
CA TRP A 452 -0.91 11.77 -20.18
C TRP A 452 -2.33 12.27 -19.97
N TYR A 453 -2.77 13.28 -20.69
CA TYR A 453 -4.08 13.92 -20.46
C TYR A 453 -5.12 13.53 -21.51
N LEU A 454 -4.78 12.59 -22.41
CA LEU A 454 -5.67 12.09 -23.43
C LEU A 454 -6.48 10.89 -22.92
N HIS A 455 -7.82 11.01 -22.91
CA HIS A 455 -8.76 9.99 -22.45
C HIS A 455 -9.62 9.46 -23.59
N LYS A 456 -10.04 8.20 -23.50
CA LYS A 456 -11.00 7.57 -24.44
C LYS A 456 -12.35 7.42 -23.76
N LEU A 457 -13.38 8.08 -24.30
CA LEU A 457 -14.73 8.18 -23.74
C LEU A 457 -15.75 7.61 -24.72
N ASN A 458 -16.23 6.37 -24.51
CA ASN A 458 -17.28 5.76 -25.35
C ASN A 458 -17.04 5.87 -26.88
N GLY A 459 -15.78 5.68 -27.32
CA GLY A 459 -15.39 5.80 -28.74
C GLY A 459 -14.96 7.21 -29.19
N LYS A 460 -15.06 8.22 -28.31
CA LYS A 460 -14.47 9.55 -28.49
C LYS A 460 -13.15 9.68 -27.74
N TYR A 461 -12.38 10.71 -28.07
CA TYR A 461 -11.15 11.08 -27.38
C TYR A 461 -11.32 12.47 -26.79
N ALA A 462 -10.82 12.71 -25.58
CA ALA A 462 -10.93 14.00 -24.90
C ALA A 462 -9.69 14.32 -24.08
N ILE A 463 -9.33 15.60 -24.02
CA ILE A 463 -8.30 16.09 -23.11
C ILE A 463 -8.96 16.48 -21.78
N ARG A 464 -8.45 15.94 -20.68
CA ARG A 464 -8.92 16.26 -19.32
C ARG A 464 -7.77 16.78 -18.47
N ASP A 465 -8.09 17.56 -17.47
CA ASP A 465 -7.17 18.08 -16.45
C ASP A 465 -6.53 17.00 -15.58
N ARG A 466 -7.14 15.82 -15.51
CA ARG A 466 -6.62 14.65 -14.80
C ARG A 466 -5.85 13.72 -15.73
N GLN A 467 -4.75 13.17 -15.24
CA GLN A 467 -3.94 12.20 -15.98
C GLN A 467 -4.71 10.89 -16.22
N ASN A 468 -4.46 10.26 -17.38
CA ASN A 468 -4.99 8.98 -17.81
C ASN A 468 -4.16 7.85 -17.17
N PRO A 469 -4.77 7.01 -16.31
CA PRO A 469 -4.09 5.88 -15.69
C PRO A 469 -3.38 4.95 -16.68
N ASN A 470 -3.99 4.64 -17.83
CA ASN A 470 -3.41 3.74 -18.82
C ASN A 470 -2.14 4.32 -19.44
N ALA A 471 -2.16 5.61 -19.79
CA ALA A 471 -0.98 6.29 -20.33
C ALA A 471 0.15 6.30 -19.31
N LEU A 472 -0.14 6.59 -18.03
CA LEU A 472 0.86 6.54 -16.96
C LEU A 472 1.52 5.16 -16.83
N ILE A 473 0.72 4.09 -16.87
CA ILE A 473 1.23 2.72 -16.77
C ILE A 473 2.09 2.38 -17.99
N GLN A 474 1.61 2.65 -19.20
CA GLN A 474 2.34 2.35 -20.45
C GLN A 474 3.69 3.05 -20.51
N ASN A 475 3.72 4.35 -20.17
CA ASN A 475 4.98 5.10 -20.09
C ASN A 475 5.96 4.46 -19.09
N LYS A 476 5.49 4.02 -17.91
CA LYS A 476 6.36 3.33 -16.94
C LYS A 476 6.76 1.93 -17.40
N ALA A 477 5.90 1.23 -18.13
CA ALA A 477 6.12 -0.11 -18.65
C ALA A 477 7.21 -0.13 -19.75
N GLU A 478 7.30 0.92 -20.57
CA GLU A 478 8.38 1.08 -21.57
C GLU A 478 9.77 1.16 -20.91
N ASP A 479 9.86 1.75 -19.71
CA ASP A 479 11.09 1.82 -18.89
C ASP A 479 11.39 0.52 -18.11
N VAL A 480 10.58 -0.54 -18.26
CA VAL A 480 10.80 -1.81 -17.54
C VAL A 480 11.73 -2.71 -18.34
N ASP A 481 12.94 -2.91 -17.78
CA ASP A 481 13.90 -3.89 -18.29
C ASP A 481 13.30 -5.29 -18.36
N GLU A 482 13.65 -6.02 -19.41
CA GLU A 482 13.15 -7.38 -19.65
C GLU A 482 13.44 -8.34 -18.48
N LYS A 483 14.59 -8.20 -17.81
CA LYS A 483 14.92 -9.01 -16.63
C LYS A 483 13.95 -8.82 -15.46
N VAL A 484 13.44 -7.61 -15.29
CA VAL A 484 12.45 -7.31 -14.24
C VAL A 484 11.11 -7.96 -14.62
N ALA A 485 10.72 -7.84 -15.89
CA ALA A 485 9.53 -8.51 -16.40
C ALA A 485 9.61 -10.04 -16.27
N LEU A 486 10.77 -10.66 -16.54
CA LEU A 486 10.99 -12.09 -16.32
C LEU A 486 10.88 -12.49 -14.85
N GLY A 487 11.35 -11.65 -13.92
CA GLY A 487 11.15 -11.85 -12.48
C GLY A 487 9.67 -11.86 -12.09
N GLN A 488 8.88 -10.91 -12.60
CA GLN A 488 7.42 -10.87 -12.38
C GLN A 488 6.71 -12.11 -12.95
N ILE A 489 7.22 -12.69 -14.04
CA ILE A 489 6.70 -13.97 -14.57
C ILE A 489 7.09 -15.12 -13.64
N ALA A 490 8.34 -15.18 -13.17
CA ALA A 490 8.80 -16.20 -12.22
C ALA A 490 7.94 -16.21 -10.95
N ASP A 491 7.64 -15.04 -10.37
CA ASP A 491 6.74 -14.91 -9.23
C ASP A 491 5.32 -15.42 -9.54
N THR A 492 4.87 -15.26 -10.79
CA THR A 492 3.58 -15.78 -11.24
C THR A 492 3.62 -17.31 -11.37
N VAL A 493 4.72 -17.88 -11.86
CA VAL A 493 4.93 -19.34 -11.89
C VAL A 493 4.91 -19.92 -10.48
N GLU A 494 5.61 -19.31 -9.53
CA GLU A 494 5.59 -19.73 -8.12
C GLU A 494 4.17 -19.65 -7.53
N GLN A 495 3.38 -18.63 -7.88
CA GLN A 495 1.97 -18.53 -7.45
C GLN A 495 1.05 -19.59 -8.08
N VAL A 496 1.32 -19.99 -9.33
CA VAL A 496 0.56 -21.02 -10.02
C VAL A 496 0.88 -22.40 -9.45
N PHE A 497 2.16 -22.69 -9.21
CA PHE A 497 2.59 -24.02 -8.77
C PHE A 497 2.64 -24.22 -7.26
N GLY A 498 2.73 -23.16 -6.46
CA GLY A 498 2.81 -23.22 -4.99
C GLY A 498 4.24 -23.22 -4.44
N SER A 499 4.35 -23.39 -3.12
CA SER A 499 5.59 -23.14 -2.35
C SER A 499 6.78 -24.05 -2.64
N ASP A 500 6.53 -25.21 -3.25
CA ASP A 500 7.58 -26.20 -3.57
C ASP A 500 8.04 -26.12 -5.04
N ALA A 501 7.59 -25.07 -5.75
CA ALA A 501 7.98 -24.75 -7.10
C ALA A 501 9.14 -23.76 -7.15
N TYR A 502 10.13 -24.05 -7.99
CA TYR A 502 11.33 -23.24 -8.13
C TYR A 502 11.46 -22.83 -9.60
N PRO A 503 10.96 -21.63 -9.98
CA PRO A 503 11.08 -21.14 -11.33
C PRO A 503 12.54 -20.82 -11.68
N VAL A 504 13.02 -21.28 -12.84
CA VAL A 504 14.40 -21.11 -13.31
C VAL A 504 14.47 -20.81 -14.81
N GLY A 505 15.59 -20.23 -15.26
CA GLY A 505 15.77 -19.68 -16.61
C GLY A 505 15.23 -18.26 -16.80
N PHE A 506 14.62 -17.65 -15.77
CA PHE A 506 14.09 -16.29 -15.82
C PHE A 506 15.16 -15.23 -15.52
N THR A 507 16.18 -15.60 -14.74
CA THR A 507 17.26 -14.69 -14.35
C THR A 507 18.63 -15.36 -14.39
N ASP A 508 19.69 -14.55 -14.51
CA ASP A 508 21.05 -15.08 -14.59
C ASP A 508 21.42 -15.84 -13.30
N GLY A 509 21.58 -17.17 -13.41
CA GLY A 509 22.11 -18.02 -12.33
C GLY A 509 21.06 -18.63 -11.39
N ASP A 510 19.77 -18.48 -11.69
CA ASP A 510 18.67 -19.11 -10.92
C ASP A 510 18.73 -20.66 -10.90
N LEU A 511 19.24 -21.30 -11.96
CA LEU A 511 19.51 -22.74 -12.01
C LEU A 511 20.37 -23.24 -10.83
N LYS A 512 21.16 -22.37 -10.20
CA LYS A 512 22.03 -22.70 -9.06
C LYS A 512 21.44 -22.30 -7.71
N GLN A 513 20.28 -21.66 -7.70
CA GLN A 513 19.63 -21.12 -6.49
C GLN A 513 18.57 -22.07 -5.91
N VAL A 514 18.24 -23.16 -6.61
CA VAL A 514 17.35 -24.21 -6.08
C VAL A 514 17.91 -24.73 -4.74
N PRO A 515 17.13 -24.76 -3.63
CA PRO A 515 17.61 -25.18 -2.32
C PRO A 515 18.09 -26.63 -2.28
N ASP A 516 19.13 -26.92 -1.47
CA ASP A 516 19.65 -28.27 -1.23
C ASP A 516 19.19 -28.80 0.14
N ASN A 517 18.00 -29.37 0.15
CA ASN A 517 17.35 -29.99 1.30
C ASN A 517 16.72 -31.34 0.91
N ARG A 518 16.18 -32.06 1.89
CA ARG A 518 15.60 -33.41 1.74
C ARG A 518 14.21 -33.42 1.10
N GLU A 519 13.55 -32.27 0.98
CA GLU A 519 12.23 -32.13 0.36
C GLU A 519 12.35 -32.24 -1.16
N VAL A 520 11.33 -32.75 -1.82
CA VAL A 520 11.27 -32.80 -3.29
C VAL A 520 10.96 -31.40 -3.82
N LYS A 521 11.75 -30.91 -4.78
CA LYS A 521 11.58 -29.62 -5.44
C LYS A 521 11.07 -29.83 -6.85
N VAL A 522 10.02 -29.09 -7.22
CA VAL A 522 9.56 -29.00 -8.61
C VAL A 522 10.24 -27.80 -9.27
N VAL A 523 11.18 -28.07 -10.16
CA VAL A 523 11.99 -27.06 -10.85
C VAL A 523 11.33 -26.73 -12.18
N VAL A 524 10.84 -25.51 -12.33
CA VAL A 524 9.99 -25.09 -13.45
C VAL A 524 10.75 -24.17 -14.39
N LYS A 525 11.02 -24.60 -15.62
CA LYS A 525 11.83 -23.85 -16.59
C LYS A 525 11.01 -22.82 -17.37
N VAL A 526 11.63 -21.72 -17.79
CA VAL A 526 11.02 -20.70 -18.68
C VAL A 526 10.72 -21.22 -20.11
N ASP A 527 11.47 -22.23 -20.55
CA ASP A 527 11.50 -22.86 -21.87
C ASP A 527 11.89 -24.36 -21.73
N ASP A 528 12.29 -25.02 -22.82
CA ASP A 528 12.65 -26.44 -22.81
C ASP A 528 13.96 -26.70 -22.04
N TRP A 529 14.01 -27.82 -21.31
CA TRP A 529 15.23 -28.25 -20.61
C TRP A 529 16.30 -28.77 -21.55
N THR A 530 17.56 -28.44 -21.25
CA THR A 530 18.73 -29.09 -21.86
C THR A 530 19.48 -29.98 -20.86
N GLN A 531 20.23 -30.96 -21.38
CA GLN A 531 21.06 -31.85 -20.55
C GLN A 531 22.05 -31.07 -19.66
N GLU A 532 22.67 -30.00 -20.18
CA GLU A 532 23.65 -29.19 -19.43
C GLU A 532 22.99 -28.43 -18.27
N GLU A 533 21.77 -27.95 -18.45
CA GLU A 533 21.02 -27.24 -17.41
C GLU A 533 20.53 -28.20 -16.32
N VAL A 534 19.98 -29.36 -16.70
CA VAL A 534 19.61 -30.42 -15.74
C VAL A 534 20.83 -30.87 -14.93
N GLU A 535 21.97 -31.11 -15.59
CA GLU A 535 23.22 -31.43 -14.91
C GLU A 535 23.63 -30.31 -13.94
N THR A 536 23.46 -29.05 -14.32
CA THR A 536 23.77 -27.88 -13.49
C THR A 536 22.92 -27.86 -12.21
N VAL A 537 21.61 -28.09 -12.31
CA VAL A 537 20.71 -28.12 -11.14
C VAL A 537 21.02 -29.31 -10.23
N ILE A 538 21.22 -30.50 -10.79
CA ILE A 538 21.50 -31.75 -10.05
C ILE A 538 22.85 -31.67 -9.33
N LYS A 539 23.91 -31.18 -9.98
CA LYS A 539 25.26 -31.17 -9.39
C LYS A 539 25.53 -29.93 -8.55
N ASN A 540 25.01 -28.77 -8.97
CA ASN A 540 25.40 -27.45 -8.48
C ASN A 540 26.93 -27.33 -8.26
N ALA A 541 27.72 -27.66 -9.29
CA ALA A 541 29.15 -27.94 -9.16
C ALA A 541 30.01 -26.74 -8.69
N ASP A 542 29.51 -25.51 -8.82
CA ASP A 542 30.16 -24.30 -8.33
C ASP A 542 29.86 -24.02 -6.83
N GLY A 543 28.84 -24.67 -6.27
CA GLY A 543 28.60 -24.71 -4.83
C GLY A 543 29.68 -25.55 -4.14
N SER A 544 30.26 -25.04 -3.06
CA SER A 544 31.19 -25.78 -2.21
C SER A 544 30.58 -25.99 -0.83
N PRO A 545 30.30 -27.24 -0.41
CA PRO A 545 30.35 -28.49 -1.18
C PRO A 545 29.21 -28.54 -2.22
N GLY A 546 29.37 -29.26 -3.34
CA GLY A 546 28.30 -29.39 -4.35
C GLY A 546 27.04 -30.06 -3.78
N ARG A 547 25.95 -30.12 -4.55
CA ARG A 547 24.64 -30.60 -4.05
C ARG A 547 24.74 -32.00 -3.43
N GLU A 548 24.17 -32.16 -2.24
CA GLU A 548 24.10 -33.41 -1.50
C GLU A 548 22.84 -34.21 -1.86
N TRP A 549 21.65 -33.58 -1.79
CA TRP A 549 20.37 -34.23 -2.02
C TRP A 549 19.99 -34.16 -3.51
N ARG A 550 20.68 -34.96 -4.32
CA ARG A 550 20.58 -34.88 -5.79
C ARG A 550 19.33 -35.54 -6.35
N ASN A 551 18.70 -36.44 -5.62
CA ASN A 551 17.51 -37.18 -6.03
C ASN A 551 16.25 -36.64 -5.35
N THR A 552 16.07 -35.33 -5.46
CA THR A 552 14.97 -34.57 -4.84
C THR A 552 14.49 -33.47 -5.78
N LEU A 553 14.67 -33.67 -7.09
CA LEU A 553 14.47 -32.66 -8.13
C LEU A 553 13.56 -33.27 -9.19
N VAL A 554 12.47 -32.56 -9.49
CA VAL A 554 11.54 -32.87 -10.55
C VAL A 554 11.60 -31.74 -11.57
N PHE A 555 11.62 -32.06 -12.86
CA PHE A 555 11.86 -31.08 -13.93
C PHE A 555 10.61 -30.86 -14.76
N VAL A 556 10.09 -29.63 -14.74
CA VAL A 556 8.88 -29.20 -15.46
C VAL A 556 9.24 -28.12 -16.48
N GLN A 557 8.58 -28.15 -17.65
CA GLN A 557 8.77 -27.18 -18.72
C GLN A 557 7.42 -26.77 -19.37
N PRO A 558 7.39 -25.70 -20.16
CA PRO A 558 6.23 -25.34 -20.98
C PRO A 558 5.88 -26.44 -21.98
N ALA A 559 4.60 -26.57 -22.34
CA ALA A 559 4.16 -27.59 -23.28
C ALA A 559 4.47 -27.22 -24.75
N GLY A 560 5.22 -28.07 -25.45
CA GLY A 560 5.52 -27.92 -26.88
C GLY A 560 6.18 -26.58 -27.26
N ASP A 561 5.57 -25.80 -28.16
CA ASP A 561 6.11 -24.54 -28.68
C ASP A 561 5.73 -23.29 -27.83
N LYS A 562 5.33 -23.48 -26.57
CA LYS A 562 4.83 -22.42 -25.68
C LYS A 562 5.89 -21.80 -24.76
N ALA A 563 7.15 -21.79 -25.20
CA ALA A 563 8.23 -21.14 -24.47
C ALA A 563 7.87 -19.68 -24.11
N ILE A 564 8.24 -19.26 -22.91
CA ILE A 564 7.98 -17.89 -22.43
C ILE A 564 9.09 -16.98 -22.98
N GLU A 565 8.85 -16.42 -24.17
CA GLU A 565 9.81 -15.54 -24.85
C GLU A 565 9.19 -14.22 -25.34
N SER A 566 10.02 -13.28 -25.78
CA SER A 566 9.55 -11.99 -26.32
C SER A 566 8.62 -12.17 -27.53
N GLY A 567 7.51 -11.43 -27.57
CA GLY A 567 6.50 -11.51 -28.64
C GLY A 567 5.38 -12.53 -28.40
N THR A 568 5.45 -13.32 -27.32
CA THR A 568 4.37 -14.24 -26.90
C THR A 568 3.30 -13.56 -26.02
N GLY A 569 3.52 -12.31 -25.62
CA GLY A 569 2.59 -11.50 -24.82
C GLY A 569 2.78 -11.59 -23.31
N PHE A 570 3.70 -12.43 -22.81
CA PHE A 570 4.00 -12.53 -21.37
C PHE A 570 4.81 -11.33 -20.88
N ILE A 571 5.86 -10.97 -21.62
CA ILE A 571 6.78 -9.88 -21.26
C ILE A 571 6.03 -8.55 -21.26
N GLU A 572 5.20 -8.28 -22.26
CA GLU A 572 4.42 -7.04 -22.35
C GLU A 572 3.46 -6.88 -21.17
N LYS A 573 2.82 -7.97 -20.74
CA LYS A 573 1.94 -7.98 -19.56
C LYS A 573 2.71 -7.79 -18.26
N ALA A 574 3.82 -8.49 -18.10
CA ALA A 574 4.69 -8.34 -16.93
C ALA A 574 5.24 -6.90 -16.84
N ARG A 575 5.68 -6.30 -17.95
CA ARG A 575 6.06 -4.88 -18.02
C ARG A 575 4.91 -3.96 -17.63
N TYR A 576 3.69 -4.25 -18.05
CA TYR A 576 2.52 -3.47 -17.69
C TYR A 576 2.22 -3.53 -16.19
N ILE A 577 2.30 -4.72 -15.59
CA ILE A 577 2.12 -4.93 -14.14
C ILE A 577 3.18 -4.13 -13.36
N GLU A 578 4.44 -4.28 -13.70
CA GLU A 578 5.57 -3.54 -13.13
C GLU A 578 5.45 -2.03 -13.32
N GLY A 579 5.04 -1.60 -14.52
CA GLY A 579 4.74 -0.21 -14.83
C GLY A 579 3.66 0.34 -13.89
N ALA A 580 2.60 -0.43 -13.65
CA ALA A 580 1.54 -0.05 -12.73
C ALA A 580 2.01 0.01 -11.28
N GLU A 581 2.92 -0.87 -10.85
CA GLU A 581 3.52 -0.81 -9.52
C GLU A 581 4.33 0.48 -9.34
N ARG A 582 5.20 0.80 -10.30
CA ARG A 582 5.98 2.04 -10.32
C ARG A 582 5.11 3.30 -10.34
N VAL A 583 3.95 3.27 -11.02
CA VAL A 583 2.97 4.37 -10.95
C VAL A 583 2.39 4.48 -9.53
N LEU A 584 2.08 3.36 -8.88
CA LEU A 584 1.48 3.36 -7.54
C LEU A 584 2.44 3.79 -6.42
N GLU A 585 3.76 3.79 -6.66
CA GLU A 585 4.77 4.35 -5.75
C GLU A 585 4.67 5.88 -5.62
N ASP A 586 4.14 6.56 -6.66
CA ASP A 586 3.95 8.00 -6.63
C ASP A 586 2.75 8.38 -5.75
N ASN A 587 3.07 8.89 -4.56
CA ASN A 587 2.07 9.32 -3.57
C ASN A 587 1.44 10.69 -3.87
N SER A 588 1.87 11.39 -4.93
CA SER A 588 1.27 12.65 -5.36
C SER A 588 0.03 12.45 -6.25
N LEU A 589 -0.19 11.23 -6.75
CA LEU A 589 -1.34 10.91 -7.61
C LEU A 589 -2.66 10.91 -6.83
N ASP A 590 -3.72 11.34 -7.53
CA ASP A 590 -5.09 11.33 -7.03
C ASP A 590 -5.59 9.91 -6.68
N ASP A 591 -6.40 9.79 -5.63
CA ASP A 591 -6.90 8.50 -5.12
C ASP A 591 -7.75 7.73 -6.15
N GLU A 592 -8.47 8.43 -7.03
CA GLU A 592 -9.26 7.82 -8.12
C GLU A 592 -8.32 7.21 -9.18
N ILE A 593 -7.25 7.93 -9.54
CA ILE A 593 -6.20 7.44 -10.45
C ILE A 593 -5.55 6.20 -9.87
N ARG A 594 -5.09 6.26 -8.61
CA ARG A 594 -4.46 5.11 -7.93
C ARG A 594 -5.40 3.91 -7.86
N SER A 595 -6.68 4.13 -7.61
CA SER A 595 -7.69 3.06 -7.60
C SER A 595 -7.89 2.44 -8.99
N SER A 596 -7.87 3.25 -10.04
CA SER A 596 -7.93 2.76 -11.44
C SER A 596 -6.68 1.96 -11.81
N VAL A 597 -5.48 2.44 -11.44
CA VAL A 597 -4.21 1.73 -11.69
C VAL A 597 -4.18 0.38 -10.97
N ARG A 598 -4.61 0.32 -9.70
CA ARG A 598 -4.72 -0.96 -8.96
C ARG A 598 -5.61 -1.97 -9.68
N ARG A 599 -6.79 -1.53 -10.14
CA ARG A 599 -7.71 -2.41 -10.86
C ARG A 599 -7.10 -2.95 -12.15
N GLN A 600 -6.48 -2.08 -12.95
CA GLN A 600 -5.83 -2.48 -14.20
C GLN A 600 -4.67 -3.45 -13.95
N ARG A 601 -3.86 -3.22 -12.90
CA ARG A 601 -2.82 -4.14 -12.47
C ARG A 601 -3.39 -5.51 -12.09
N GLU A 602 -4.45 -5.54 -11.28
CA GLU A 602 -5.11 -6.79 -10.87
C GLU A 602 -5.71 -7.55 -12.06
N ASP A 603 -6.29 -6.84 -13.02
CA ASP A 603 -6.82 -7.43 -14.26
C ASP A 603 -5.69 -8.08 -15.07
N GLU A 604 -4.57 -7.37 -15.26
CA GLU A 604 -3.39 -7.88 -15.99
C GLU A 604 -2.66 -9.01 -15.25
N GLN A 605 -2.61 -8.98 -13.91
CA GLN A 605 -2.09 -10.09 -13.10
C GLN A 605 -2.91 -11.37 -13.31
N ARG A 606 -4.24 -11.27 -13.38
CA ARG A 606 -5.09 -12.44 -13.69
C ARG A 606 -4.84 -12.94 -15.11
N GLU A 607 -4.76 -12.05 -16.09
CA GLU A 607 -4.49 -12.47 -17.47
C GLU A 607 -3.09 -13.08 -17.66
N LEU A 608 -2.06 -12.59 -16.95
CA LEU A 608 -0.73 -13.18 -16.95
C LEU A 608 -0.76 -14.58 -16.31
N ARG A 609 -1.45 -14.73 -15.17
CA ARG A 609 -1.65 -16.02 -14.52
C ARG A 609 -2.33 -17.04 -15.43
N ASP A 610 -3.45 -16.67 -16.05
CA ASP A 610 -4.19 -17.55 -16.98
C ASP A 610 -3.28 -17.99 -18.15
N ARG A 611 -2.40 -17.10 -18.63
CA ARG A 611 -1.43 -17.43 -19.68
C ARG A 611 -0.34 -18.38 -19.20
N VAL A 612 0.17 -18.22 -17.98
CA VAL A 612 1.14 -19.14 -17.37
C VAL A 612 0.52 -20.52 -17.21
N GLU A 613 -0.70 -20.61 -16.67
CA GLU A 613 -1.44 -21.87 -16.54
C GLU A 613 -1.66 -22.58 -17.88
N LEU A 614 -1.84 -21.83 -18.97
CA LEU A 614 -1.97 -22.39 -20.32
C LEU A 614 -0.64 -22.75 -20.99
N ALA A 615 0.47 -22.16 -20.55
CA ALA A 615 1.80 -22.41 -21.11
C ALA A 615 2.40 -23.70 -20.57
N TYR A 616 2.29 -23.92 -19.26
CA TYR A 616 2.87 -25.07 -18.59
C TYR A 616 2.02 -26.34 -18.73
N GLY A 617 2.70 -27.48 -18.82
CA GLY A 617 2.01 -28.76 -18.96
C GLY A 617 2.90 -29.97 -19.17
N GLU A 618 4.24 -29.87 -19.19
CA GLU A 618 5.12 -31.02 -19.45
C GLU A 618 6.09 -31.28 -18.29
N ILE A 619 6.29 -32.57 -17.97
CA ILE A 619 7.29 -33.08 -17.03
C ILE A 619 8.28 -33.98 -17.77
N LEU A 620 9.56 -33.91 -17.39
CA LEU A 620 10.59 -34.85 -17.84
C LEU A 620 10.62 -36.08 -16.93
N ASP A 621 10.16 -37.22 -17.44
CA ASP A 621 10.15 -38.50 -16.74
C ASP A 621 11.33 -39.39 -17.17
N GLY A 622 12.13 -39.86 -16.23
CA GLY A 622 13.26 -40.75 -16.51
C GLY A 622 14.05 -41.20 -15.28
N ASP A 623 14.56 -42.44 -15.31
CA ASP A 623 15.25 -43.11 -14.20
C ASP A 623 16.65 -42.53 -13.87
N ASP A 624 17.30 -41.87 -14.82
CA ASP A 624 18.63 -41.25 -14.65
C ASP A 624 18.78 -40.01 -15.56
N LEU A 625 18.09 -38.92 -15.20
CA LEU A 625 18.16 -37.66 -15.95
C LEU A 625 19.58 -37.05 -15.99
N LEU A 626 20.50 -37.50 -15.12
CA LEU A 626 21.87 -37.01 -15.07
C LEU A 626 22.74 -37.61 -16.18
N ASN A 627 22.60 -38.91 -16.45
CA ASN A 627 23.45 -39.61 -17.42
C ASN A 627 22.70 -40.03 -18.70
N GLU A 628 21.37 -40.15 -18.65
CA GLU A 628 20.53 -40.70 -19.72
C GLU A 628 19.41 -39.73 -20.16
N PHE A 629 19.66 -38.41 -20.13
CA PHE A 629 18.70 -37.36 -20.51
C PHE A 629 18.03 -37.61 -21.87
N ASP A 630 18.75 -38.10 -22.88
CA ASP A 630 18.21 -38.41 -24.22
C ASP A 630 17.14 -39.52 -24.23
N LEU A 631 17.00 -40.27 -23.13
CA LEU A 631 16.00 -41.33 -22.96
C LEU A 631 14.78 -40.87 -22.14
N ALA A 632 14.80 -39.65 -21.59
CA ALA A 632 13.69 -39.10 -20.83
C ALA A 632 12.44 -38.94 -21.71
N ALA A 633 11.28 -39.26 -21.15
CA ALA A 633 9.99 -39.05 -21.79
C ALA A 633 9.43 -37.68 -21.37
N GLU A 634 9.02 -36.88 -22.35
CA GLU A 634 8.19 -35.70 -22.12
C GLU A 634 6.74 -36.19 -21.92
N MET A 635 6.19 -35.97 -20.73
CA MET A 635 4.83 -36.38 -20.39
C MET A 635 3.96 -35.18 -20.06
N ASP A 636 2.71 -35.19 -20.54
CA ASP A 636 1.71 -34.21 -20.13
C ASP A 636 1.44 -34.33 -18.62
N LEU A 637 1.55 -33.24 -17.87
CA LEU A 637 1.26 -33.16 -16.44
C LEU A 637 -0.16 -33.60 -16.12
N ASP A 638 -1.13 -33.28 -16.97
CA ASP A 638 -2.52 -33.74 -16.85
C ASP A 638 -2.68 -35.28 -16.92
N VAL A 639 -1.70 -35.96 -17.52
CA VAL A 639 -1.66 -37.42 -17.62
C VAL A 639 -0.81 -38.02 -16.49
N PHE A 640 0.26 -37.34 -16.11
CA PHE A 640 1.20 -37.78 -15.09
C PHE A 640 0.59 -37.67 -13.68
N VAL A 641 -0.03 -36.53 -13.35
CA VAL A 641 -0.67 -36.29 -12.05
C VAL A 641 -2.09 -36.84 -12.08
N SER A 642 -2.28 -38.07 -11.60
CA SER A 642 -3.59 -38.75 -11.64
C SER A 642 -4.56 -38.31 -10.55
N ASP A 643 -4.06 -37.87 -9.40
CA ASP A 643 -4.83 -37.46 -8.22
C ASP A 643 -4.30 -36.10 -7.72
N GLY A 644 -4.95 -34.99 -8.09
CA GLY A 644 -4.53 -33.65 -7.68
C GLY A 644 -4.77 -32.57 -8.73
N GLU A 645 -4.18 -31.39 -8.53
CA GLU A 645 -4.07 -30.33 -9.52
C GLU A 645 -2.74 -30.48 -10.31
N PRO A 646 -2.76 -30.65 -11.65
CA PRO A 646 -1.57 -30.97 -12.45
C PRO A 646 -0.44 -29.93 -12.39
N LEU A 647 -0.75 -28.68 -12.09
CA LEU A 647 0.24 -27.62 -11.92
C LEU A 647 0.62 -27.42 -10.45
N ASN A 648 0.14 -28.21 -9.49
CA ASN A 648 0.51 -28.06 -8.09
C ASN A 648 1.81 -28.83 -7.78
N ALA A 649 2.81 -28.15 -7.23
CA ALA A 649 4.11 -28.75 -6.95
C ALA A 649 4.06 -29.93 -5.98
N GLY A 650 3.17 -29.88 -4.98
CA GLY A 650 2.97 -30.98 -4.04
C GLY A 650 2.36 -32.21 -4.72
N ASP A 651 1.30 -32.03 -5.51
CA ASP A 651 0.65 -33.13 -6.23
C ASP A 651 1.58 -33.75 -7.30
N ILE A 652 2.42 -32.93 -7.94
CA ILE A 652 3.49 -33.40 -8.83
C ILE A 652 4.52 -34.24 -8.06
N ALA A 653 5.01 -33.75 -6.92
CA ALA A 653 5.98 -34.46 -6.10
C ALA A 653 5.44 -35.81 -5.59
N ASP A 654 4.18 -35.83 -5.15
CA ASP A 654 3.48 -37.05 -4.73
C ASP A 654 3.32 -38.06 -5.88
N SER A 655 3.11 -37.58 -7.12
CA SER A 655 2.97 -38.44 -8.29
C SER A 655 4.30 -39.03 -8.78
N VAL A 656 5.42 -38.35 -8.53
CA VAL A 656 6.78 -38.85 -8.85
C VAL A 656 7.25 -39.87 -7.80
N ALA A 657 6.71 -39.83 -6.58
CA ALA A 657 7.11 -40.71 -5.50
C ALA A 657 6.91 -42.19 -5.84
N ALA A 658 7.96 -42.98 -5.65
CA ALA A 658 7.94 -44.41 -5.90
C ALA A 658 7.23 -45.19 -4.79
N GLU A 659 6.49 -46.23 -5.19
CA GLU A 659 5.80 -47.14 -4.28
C GLU A 659 6.74 -48.23 -3.72
N GLY A 660 6.34 -48.87 -2.62
CA GLY A 660 7.19 -49.75 -1.82
C GLY A 660 7.92 -50.87 -2.59
N ILE A 661 7.33 -51.45 -3.64
CA ILE A 661 7.98 -52.52 -4.43
C ILE A 661 9.22 -52.01 -5.18
N ASP A 662 9.18 -50.78 -5.67
CA ASP A 662 10.30 -50.18 -6.41
C ASP A 662 11.44 -49.85 -5.44
N LEU A 663 11.12 -49.34 -4.26
CA LEU A 663 12.10 -49.13 -3.18
C LEU A 663 12.76 -50.45 -2.73
N GLN A 664 11.97 -51.51 -2.52
CA GLN A 664 12.43 -52.83 -2.04
C GLN A 664 13.58 -53.43 -2.88
N GLN A 665 13.58 -53.19 -4.20
CA GLN A 665 14.59 -53.74 -5.12
C GLN A 665 16.00 -53.21 -4.84
N HIS A 666 16.11 -52.01 -4.27
CA HIS A 666 17.38 -51.34 -3.99
C HIS A 666 17.86 -51.52 -2.55
N ILE A 667 16.97 -51.82 -1.59
CA ILE A 667 17.27 -51.90 -0.16
C ILE A 667 18.47 -52.78 0.15
N TRP A 668 18.46 -54.04 -0.29
CA TRP A 668 19.54 -54.98 0.07
C TRP A 668 20.89 -54.49 -0.45
N GLY A 669 20.95 -53.93 -1.66
CA GLY A 669 22.19 -53.41 -2.22
C GLY A 669 22.75 -52.22 -1.42
N ILE A 670 21.86 -51.35 -0.92
CA ILE A 670 22.23 -50.22 -0.07
C ILE A 670 22.72 -50.71 1.30
N VAL A 671 21.94 -51.58 1.95
CA VAL A 671 22.24 -52.09 3.30
C VAL A 671 23.52 -52.91 3.31
N ASP A 672 23.70 -53.84 2.36
CA ASP A 672 24.91 -54.67 2.24
C ASP A 672 26.17 -53.81 2.04
N ASP A 673 26.12 -52.76 1.21
CA ASP A 673 27.24 -51.83 1.02
C ASP A 673 27.54 -51.00 2.28
N LEU A 674 26.52 -50.53 3.00
CA LEU A 674 26.70 -49.79 4.25
C LEU A 674 27.30 -50.68 5.35
N LEU A 675 26.77 -51.89 5.52
CA LEU A 675 27.28 -52.89 6.46
C LEU A 675 28.74 -53.28 6.14
N ASP A 676 29.07 -53.53 4.87
CA ASP A 676 30.44 -53.88 4.47
C ASP A 676 31.44 -52.74 4.73
N ARG A 677 31.01 -51.48 4.63
CA ARG A 677 31.87 -50.30 4.82
C ARG A 677 32.02 -49.87 6.27
N ARG A 678 30.93 -49.95 7.05
CA ARG A 678 30.84 -49.35 8.39
C ARG A 678 30.66 -50.38 9.51
N GLY A 679 30.21 -51.60 9.20
CA GLY A 679 29.82 -52.62 10.19
C GLY A 679 28.36 -52.52 10.64
N GLU A 680 27.74 -51.35 10.46
CA GLU A 680 26.36 -51.03 10.85
C GLU A 680 25.71 -50.09 9.82
N ALA A 681 24.37 -50.11 9.76
CA ALA A 681 23.59 -49.23 8.90
C ALA A 681 22.28 -48.83 9.58
N SER A 682 21.99 -47.54 9.75
CA SER A 682 20.65 -47.12 10.19
C SER A 682 19.65 -47.12 9.02
N ILE A 683 18.36 -47.27 9.31
CA ILE A 683 17.33 -47.10 8.26
C ILE A 683 17.34 -45.67 7.71
N GLU A 684 17.68 -44.68 8.55
CA GLU A 684 17.93 -43.30 8.13
C GLU A 684 19.06 -43.21 7.08
N ASP A 685 20.19 -43.91 7.27
CA ASP A 685 21.27 -43.97 6.26
C ASP A 685 20.76 -44.51 4.92
N VAL A 686 19.86 -45.51 4.95
CA VAL A 686 19.25 -46.09 3.75
C VAL A 686 18.37 -45.06 3.04
N TYR A 687 17.50 -44.35 3.80
CA TYR A 687 16.67 -43.27 3.28
C TYR A 687 17.54 -42.17 2.64
N GLU A 688 18.63 -41.75 3.29
CA GLU A 688 19.55 -40.77 2.75
C GLU A 688 20.23 -41.23 1.45
N GLN A 689 20.50 -42.54 1.27
CA GLN A 689 21.03 -43.03 -0.01
C GLN A 689 20.03 -42.85 -1.16
N PHE A 690 18.74 -43.07 -0.93
CA PHE A 690 17.71 -42.77 -1.94
C PHE A 690 17.72 -41.30 -2.34
N LEU A 691 17.81 -40.38 -1.37
CA LEU A 691 17.82 -38.94 -1.66
C LEU A 691 19.13 -38.44 -2.31
N ARG A 692 20.26 -39.14 -2.13
CA ARG A 692 21.57 -38.74 -2.65
C ARG A 692 21.86 -39.26 -4.07
N GLN A 693 21.28 -40.39 -4.48
CA GLN A 693 21.59 -41.07 -5.74
C GLN A 693 20.51 -40.81 -6.80
N PRO A 694 20.77 -40.00 -7.84
CA PRO A 694 19.77 -39.71 -8.89
C PRO A 694 19.29 -40.92 -9.70
N THR A 695 19.99 -42.05 -9.58
CA THR A 695 19.66 -43.31 -10.26
C THR A 695 18.71 -44.19 -9.45
N TYR A 696 18.31 -43.76 -8.26
CA TYR A 696 17.37 -44.48 -7.42
C TYR A 696 15.98 -43.83 -7.51
N PRO A 697 14.90 -44.60 -7.30
CA PRO A 697 13.57 -44.03 -7.20
C PRO A 697 13.48 -42.98 -6.07
N ILE A 698 12.68 -41.92 -6.29
CA ILE A 698 12.43 -40.88 -5.27
C ILE A 698 11.44 -41.46 -4.24
N PRO A 699 11.79 -41.53 -2.95
CA PRO A 699 10.90 -42.08 -1.93
C PRO A 699 9.82 -41.06 -1.55
N GLY A 700 8.56 -41.50 -1.45
CA GLY A 700 7.44 -40.62 -1.04
C GLY A 700 7.56 -40.11 0.39
N SER A 701 7.88 -41.01 1.32
CA SER A 701 8.13 -40.66 2.72
C SER A 701 9.24 -41.51 3.35
N PRO A 702 9.82 -41.06 4.47
CA PRO A 702 10.70 -41.90 5.27
C PRO A 702 10.02 -43.19 5.74
N GLY A 703 8.70 -43.16 5.96
CA GLY A 703 7.91 -44.34 6.35
C GLY A 703 7.87 -45.41 5.27
N ASP A 704 7.76 -45.01 4.00
CA ASP A 704 7.76 -45.97 2.87
C ASP A 704 9.09 -46.71 2.76
N VAL A 705 10.21 -46.05 3.11
CA VAL A 705 11.51 -46.71 3.18
C VAL A 705 11.60 -47.64 4.38
N VAL A 706 11.04 -47.29 5.55
CA VAL A 706 10.98 -48.20 6.70
C VAL A 706 10.21 -49.47 6.32
N ASP A 707 9.02 -49.34 5.74
CA ASP A 707 8.20 -50.46 5.32
C ASP A 707 8.91 -51.32 4.25
N ALA A 708 9.54 -50.68 3.26
CA ALA A 708 10.35 -51.36 2.26
C ALA A 708 11.56 -52.09 2.86
N VAL A 709 12.18 -51.55 3.92
CA VAL A 709 13.28 -52.20 4.63
C VAL A 709 12.81 -53.45 5.37
N VAL A 710 11.68 -53.36 6.08
CA VAL A 710 11.11 -54.51 6.80
C VAL A 710 10.81 -55.65 5.84
N ASP A 711 10.18 -55.36 4.70
CA ASP A 711 9.83 -56.36 3.70
C ASP A 711 11.06 -56.94 2.97
N ALA A 712 12.01 -56.09 2.56
CA ALA A 712 13.15 -56.52 1.74
C ALA A 712 14.21 -57.31 2.54
N LEU A 713 14.27 -57.12 3.85
CA LEU A 713 15.27 -57.73 4.73
C LEU A 713 14.77 -58.94 5.53
N GLU A 714 13.49 -59.32 5.45
CA GLU A 714 12.89 -60.42 6.24
C GLU A 714 13.69 -61.74 6.18
N ASP A 715 14.25 -62.08 5.01
CA ASP A 715 15.03 -63.31 4.77
C ASP A 715 16.57 -63.10 4.76
N LYS A 716 17.05 -61.94 5.23
CA LYS A 716 18.48 -61.57 5.20
C LYS A 716 19.15 -61.83 6.55
N PRO A 717 20.48 -62.11 6.58
CA PRO A 717 21.22 -62.38 7.82
C PRO A 717 21.56 -61.07 8.56
N VAL A 718 20.53 -60.31 8.89
CA VAL A 718 20.61 -59.02 9.59
C VAL A 718 19.82 -59.09 10.88
N ILE A 719 20.26 -58.34 11.88
CA ILE A 719 19.58 -58.16 13.16
C ILE A 719 19.43 -56.67 13.43
N THR A 720 18.42 -56.31 14.21
CA THR A 720 18.14 -54.93 14.58
C THR A 720 18.63 -54.65 15.99
N HIS A 721 19.13 -53.44 16.22
CA HIS A 721 19.37 -52.87 17.54
C HIS A 721 18.64 -51.53 17.62
N GLY A 722 17.81 -51.38 18.65
CA GLY A 722 17.03 -50.16 18.88
C GLY A 722 16.81 -49.92 20.37
N SER A 723 15.80 -49.11 20.72
CA SER A 723 15.51 -48.73 22.11
C SER A 723 15.15 -49.88 23.05
N ASN A 724 14.75 -51.04 22.50
CA ASN A 724 14.45 -52.25 23.24
C ASN A 724 15.60 -53.28 23.19
N GLY A 725 16.78 -52.88 22.72
CA GLY A 725 17.95 -53.74 22.51
C GLY A 725 17.89 -54.51 21.20
N PHE A 726 18.57 -55.65 21.15
CA PHE A 726 18.63 -56.52 19.96
C PHE A 726 17.31 -57.24 19.69
N SER A 727 16.96 -57.36 18.41
CA SER A 727 15.83 -58.16 17.93
C SER A 727 16.18 -58.91 16.65
N GLU A 728 15.69 -60.15 16.55
CA GLU A 728 15.70 -60.94 15.32
C GLU A 728 14.53 -60.56 14.38
N SER A 729 13.53 -59.84 14.89
CA SER A 729 12.42 -59.31 14.10
C SER A 729 12.70 -57.87 13.66
N LEU A 730 12.39 -57.58 12.39
CA LEU A 730 12.37 -56.24 11.82
C LEU A 730 11.02 -55.53 12.07
N GLU A 731 10.00 -56.23 12.57
CA GLU A 731 8.70 -55.61 12.87
C GLU A 731 8.83 -54.55 13.97
N GLY A 732 8.27 -53.37 13.73
CA GLY A 732 8.34 -52.24 14.66
C GLY A 732 9.62 -51.41 14.56
N SER A 733 10.41 -51.62 13.50
CA SER A 733 11.55 -50.75 13.18
C SER A 733 11.13 -49.31 12.93
N SER A 734 12.04 -48.39 13.22
CA SER A 734 11.96 -46.95 12.97
C SER A 734 13.20 -46.48 12.22
N LEU A 735 13.23 -45.22 11.78
CA LEU A 735 14.40 -44.65 11.08
C LEU A 735 15.72 -44.79 11.87
N ASP A 736 15.66 -44.68 13.20
CA ASP A 736 16.82 -44.81 14.09
C ASP A 736 17.25 -46.27 14.35
N THR A 737 16.52 -47.26 13.80
CA THR A 737 16.87 -48.67 13.99
C THR A 737 18.17 -48.99 13.29
N THR A 738 19.12 -49.53 14.04
CA THR A 738 20.44 -49.92 13.53
C THR A 738 20.38 -51.37 13.05
N LEU A 739 20.81 -51.57 11.81
CA LEU A 739 20.95 -52.87 11.17
C LEU A 739 22.40 -53.34 11.34
N LEU A 740 22.57 -54.60 11.72
CA LEU A 740 23.87 -55.24 11.94
C LEU A 740 23.87 -56.61 11.28
N HIS A 741 25.05 -57.12 10.92
CA HIS A 741 25.18 -58.53 10.54
C HIS A 741 25.05 -59.44 11.77
N GLU A 742 24.23 -60.48 11.66
CA GLU A 742 24.03 -61.46 12.75
C GLU A 742 25.35 -62.08 13.24
N ARG A 743 26.32 -62.27 12.34
CA ARG A 743 27.63 -62.88 12.65
C ARG A 743 28.55 -62.01 13.52
N ASP A 744 28.31 -60.71 13.59
CA ASP A 744 29.21 -59.75 14.22
C ASP A 744 28.81 -59.44 15.67
N VAL A 745 27.67 -59.99 16.14
CA VAL A 745 27.16 -59.82 17.50
C VAL A 745 27.42 -61.06 18.38
N GLN A 746 27.99 -60.84 19.56
CA GLN A 746 28.33 -61.87 20.55
C GLN A 746 27.21 -62.04 21.58
N ARG A 747 26.85 -63.28 21.92
CA ARG A 747 25.85 -63.57 22.96
C ARG A 747 26.50 -63.82 24.31
N TRP A 748 26.15 -63.05 25.34
CA TRP A 748 26.75 -63.12 26.69
C TRP A 748 25.78 -63.68 27.72
N THR A 749 26.29 -64.50 28.64
CA THR A 749 25.57 -65.04 29.80
C THR A 749 25.99 -64.35 31.09
N ALA A 750 25.32 -64.64 32.21
CA ALA A 750 25.70 -64.09 33.52
C ALA A 750 27.13 -64.48 33.96
N ASP A 751 27.68 -65.58 33.43
CA ASP A 751 29.05 -65.99 33.73
C ASP A 751 30.07 -65.08 33.00
N ASP A 752 29.75 -64.64 31.78
CA ASP A 752 30.58 -63.71 30.99
C ASP A 752 30.57 -62.31 31.63
N VAL A 753 29.39 -61.85 32.08
CA VAL A 753 29.24 -60.58 32.81
C VAL A 753 29.99 -60.60 34.15
N GLU A 754 29.96 -61.71 34.89
CA GLU A 754 30.75 -61.85 36.13
C GLU A 754 32.26 -61.81 35.83
N GLN A 755 32.70 -62.44 34.74
CA GLN A 755 34.09 -62.43 34.34
C GLN A 755 34.57 -61.03 33.95
N GLU A 756 33.75 -60.25 33.26
CA GLU A 756 34.03 -58.85 32.93
C GLU A 756 34.15 -57.98 34.20
N LEU A 757 33.23 -58.11 35.15
CA LEU A 757 33.33 -57.42 36.45
C LEU A 757 34.64 -57.77 37.18
N ARG A 758 35.01 -59.06 37.22
CA ARG A 758 36.29 -59.50 37.82
C ARG A 758 37.50 -58.94 37.09
N GLN A 759 37.44 -58.83 35.76
CA GLN A 759 38.49 -58.23 34.96
C GLN A 759 38.66 -56.74 35.27
N ARG A 760 37.55 -55.99 35.39
CA ARG A 760 37.56 -54.58 35.80
C ARG A 760 38.22 -54.40 37.16
N PHE A 761 37.80 -55.16 38.18
CA PHE A 761 38.45 -55.13 39.50
C PHE A 761 39.93 -55.52 39.43
N GLY A 762 40.28 -56.55 38.66
CA GLY A 762 41.67 -56.98 38.46
C GLY A 762 42.55 -55.97 37.73
N SER A 763 41.95 -55.02 36.99
CA SER A 763 42.64 -53.94 36.28
C SER A 763 42.89 -52.69 37.14
N GLY A 764 42.40 -52.66 38.38
CA GLY A 764 42.62 -51.59 39.34
C GLY A 764 41.37 -50.81 39.76
N THR A 765 40.21 -51.10 39.17
CA THR A 765 38.93 -50.52 39.59
C THR A 765 38.60 -50.98 41.01
N LYS A 766 38.21 -50.05 41.90
CA LYS A 766 37.89 -50.37 43.30
C LYS A 766 36.39 -50.45 43.56
N SER A 767 35.58 -49.74 42.79
CA SER A 767 34.12 -49.77 42.82
C SER A 767 33.51 -49.72 41.42
N VAL A 768 32.35 -50.36 41.24
CA VAL A 768 31.57 -50.36 40.00
C VAL A 768 30.12 -50.05 40.34
N ASP A 769 29.55 -49.02 39.71
CA ASP A 769 28.11 -48.75 39.73
C ASP A 769 27.39 -49.76 38.83
N ILE A 770 26.47 -50.54 39.42
CA ILE A 770 25.86 -51.68 38.72
C ILE A 770 24.91 -51.20 37.61
N GLY A 771 24.18 -50.12 37.81
CA GLY A 771 23.25 -49.58 36.80
C GLY A 771 23.96 -48.96 35.60
N ASN A 772 25.03 -48.21 35.83
CA ASN A 772 25.85 -47.68 34.72
C ASN A 772 26.50 -48.81 33.92
N PHE A 773 26.97 -49.86 34.60
CA PHE A 773 27.52 -51.03 33.94
C PHE A 773 26.46 -51.84 33.17
N GLU A 774 25.24 -51.92 33.70
CA GLU A 774 24.08 -52.51 33.01
C GLU A 774 23.75 -51.75 31.72
N LEU A 775 23.67 -50.42 31.78
CA LEU A 775 23.42 -49.57 30.61
C LEU A 775 24.52 -49.69 29.57
N GLU A 776 25.78 -49.67 29.99
CA GLU A 776 26.95 -49.84 29.12
C GLU A 776 26.84 -51.14 28.30
N LEU A 777 26.39 -52.24 28.90
CA LEU A 777 26.22 -53.52 28.21
C LEU A 777 24.97 -53.61 27.33
N LEU A 778 23.92 -52.85 27.62
CA LEU A 778 22.68 -52.82 26.82
C LEU A 778 22.82 -51.92 25.57
N GLU A 779 23.63 -50.87 25.65
CA GLU A 779 23.92 -49.96 24.54
C GLU A 779 24.98 -50.50 23.58
N ASP A 780 25.77 -51.51 23.99
CA ASP A 780 26.82 -52.09 23.17
C ASP A 780 26.24 -52.88 21.97
N THR A 781 26.51 -52.41 20.75
CA THR A 781 26.04 -53.02 19.50
C THR A 781 26.80 -54.30 19.12
N GLU A 782 27.84 -54.68 19.86
CA GLU A 782 28.57 -55.94 19.68
C GLU A 782 28.12 -57.05 20.65
N ILE A 783 27.40 -56.71 21.73
CA ILE A 783 27.09 -57.64 22.85
C ILE A 783 25.58 -57.77 23.08
N TRP A 784 25.06 -58.97 22.85
CA TRP A 784 23.68 -59.32 23.17
C TRP A 784 23.58 -60.19 24.43
N LEU A 785 23.02 -59.64 25.51
CA LEU A 785 22.77 -60.39 26.75
C LEU A 785 21.67 -61.45 26.55
N GLU A 786 21.95 -62.70 26.93
CA GLU A 786 20.98 -63.79 26.85
C GLU A 786 19.92 -63.69 27.95
N GLY A 787 18.65 -63.59 27.56
CA GLY A 787 17.51 -63.53 28.49
C GLY A 787 17.16 -62.10 28.86
N ASP A 788 16.79 -61.86 30.12
CA ASP A 788 16.56 -60.51 30.62
C ASP A 788 17.92 -59.90 31.02
N GLY A 789 18.30 -58.80 30.34
CA GLY A 789 19.61 -58.17 30.53
C GLY A 789 19.84 -57.71 31.96
N HIS A 790 18.81 -57.15 32.59
CA HIS A 790 18.82 -56.73 33.99
C HIS A 790 19.08 -57.92 34.91
N ASP A 791 18.30 -59.01 34.80
CA ASP A 791 18.48 -60.21 35.60
C ASP A 791 19.88 -60.83 35.44
N THR A 792 20.45 -60.75 34.23
CA THR A 792 21.77 -61.27 33.90
C THR A 792 22.86 -60.49 34.66
N VAL A 793 22.81 -59.16 34.60
CA VAL A 793 23.76 -58.28 35.30
C VAL A 793 23.60 -58.37 36.82
N MET A 794 22.37 -58.37 37.33
CA MET A 794 22.09 -58.50 38.77
C MET A 794 22.55 -59.85 39.33
N THR A 795 22.36 -60.92 38.57
CA THR A 795 22.83 -62.25 38.96
C THR A 795 24.36 -62.30 39.03
N ALA A 796 25.06 -61.71 38.06
CA ALA A 796 26.51 -61.63 38.03
C ALA A 796 27.08 -60.84 39.22
N ALA A 797 26.59 -59.62 39.44
CA ALA A 797 27.03 -58.77 40.55
C ALA A 797 26.71 -59.41 41.92
N GLY A 798 25.54 -60.02 42.06
CA GLY A 798 25.14 -60.72 43.28
C GLY A 798 25.98 -61.97 43.59
N ARG A 799 26.41 -62.72 42.57
CA ARG A 799 27.34 -63.85 42.73
C ARG A 799 28.72 -63.37 43.17
N LEU A 800 29.21 -62.29 42.56
CA LEU A 800 30.52 -61.72 42.88
C LEU A 800 30.62 -61.27 44.35
N ALA A 801 29.56 -60.66 44.90
CA ALA A 801 29.49 -60.25 46.30
C ALA A 801 29.54 -61.40 47.34
N GLN A 802 29.27 -62.65 46.93
CA GLN A 802 29.36 -63.80 47.84
C GLN A 802 30.80 -64.24 48.13
N ASP A 803 31.78 -63.75 47.37
CA ASP A 803 33.21 -64.07 47.52
C ASP A 803 33.82 -63.48 48.81
N GLY A 804 33.07 -62.64 49.55
CA GLY A 804 33.49 -62.00 50.80
C GLY A 804 34.57 -60.92 50.64
N GLN A 805 35.19 -60.85 49.47
CA GLN A 805 36.08 -59.78 49.00
C GLN A 805 35.31 -58.55 48.50
N TYR A 806 34.09 -58.73 48.00
CA TYR A 806 33.27 -57.67 47.42
C TYR A 806 32.04 -57.40 48.27
N VAL A 807 31.68 -56.13 48.42
CA VAL A 807 30.51 -55.66 49.19
C VAL A 807 29.66 -54.78 48.29
N ILE A 808 28.34 -54.94 48.38
CA ILE A 808 27.37 -54.12 47.64
C ILE A 808 26.83 -53.05 48.60
N TYR A 809 26.90 -51.81 48.16
CA TYR A 809 26.38 -50.63 48.85
C TYR A 809 25.16 -50.09 48.10
N SER A 810 24.07 -49.81 48.81
CA SER A 810 22.96 -48.99 48.32
C SER A 810 22.84 -47.79 49.26
N GLY A 811 23.29 -46.62 48.79
CA GLY A 811 23.48 -45.45 49.64
C GLY A 811 24.41 -45.72 50.82
N THR A 812 23.89 -45.56 52.05
CA THR A 812 24.62 -45.82 53.29
C THR A 812 24.50 -47.26 53.80
N GLU A 813 23.61 -48.06 53.20
CA GLU A 813 23.35 -49.44 53.60
C GLU A 813 24.25 -50.43 52.87
N ILE A 814 24.64 -51.50 53.57
CA ILE A 814 25.32 -52.65 52.97
C ILE A 814 24.26 -53.71 52.65
N VAL A 815 24.05 -54.01 51.37
CA VAL A 815 23.01 -54.91 50.89
C VAL A 815 23.57 -56.25 50.42
N THR A 816 22.72 -57.29 50.44
CA THR A 816 23.10 -58.66 50.03
C THR A 816 22.60 -59.05 48.64
N LYS A 817 21.74 -58.22 48.04
CA LYS A 817 21.21 -58.41 46.68
C LYS A 817 21.66 -57.23 45.84
N ALA A 818 22.13 -57.52 44.63
CA ALA A 818 22.41 -56.49 43.64
C ALA A 818 21.12 -55.80 43.20
N GLN A 819 21.21 -54.49 42.97
CA GLN A 819 20.17 -53.60 42.48
C GLN A 819 20.84 -52.57 41.55
N SER A 820 20.11 -51.96 40.61
CA SER A 820 20.71 -51.01 39.65
C SER A 820 21.25 -49.75 40.30
N ASP A 821 20.72 -49.32 41.45
CA ASP A 821 21.20 -48.15 42.20
C ASP A 821 22.35 -48.48 43.16
N ALA A 822 22.85 -49.72 43.13
CA ALA A 822 23.87 -50.17 44.04
C ALA A 822 25.28 -50.13 43.41
N THR A 823 26.28 -49.94 44.25
CA THR A 823 27.69 -49.99 43.89
C THR A 823 28.31 -51.24 44.50
N ILE A 824 28.95 -52.07 43.68
CA ILE A 824 29.78 -53.19 44.15
C ILE A 824 31.23 -52.74 44.30
N ARG A 825 31.86 -53.04 45.43
CA ARG A 825 33.19 -52.55 45.80
C ARG A 825 34.08 -53.67 46.35
N ASP A 826 35.35 -53.67 45.94
CA ASP A 826 36.38 -54.54 46.50
C ASP A 826 36.92 -53.95 47.82
N ILE A 827 36.76 -54.68 48.91
CA ILE A 827 37.19 -54.26 50.27
C ILE A 827 38.47 -54.95 50.73
N SER A 828 39.15 -55.73 49.88
CA SER A 828 40.34 -56.52 50.27
C SER A 828 41.50 -55.67 50.81
N GLU A 829 41.63 -54.42 50.36
CA GLU A 829 42.70 -53.49 50.76
C GLU A 829 42.23 -52.35 51.68
N ALA A 830 40.95 -52.32 52.08
CA ALA A 830 40.38 -51.23 52.88
C ALA A 830 40.69 -51.38 54.39
N GLU A 831 41.03 -50.26 55.04
CA GLU A 831 41.27 -50.21 56.49
C GLU A 831 39.95 -50.27 57.28
N ARG A 832 39.88 -51.17 58.27
CA ARG A 832 38.67 -51.31 59.08
C ARG A 832 38.62 -50.28 60.21
N ILE A 833 37.63 -49.39 60.19
CA ILE A 833 37.50 -48.25 61.11
C ILE A 833 36.39 -48.47 62.17
N GLY A 834 36.35 -47.60 63.21
CA GLY A 834 35.41 -47.69 64.34
C GLY A 834 35.19 -46.33 65.03
N ALA A 835 34.70 -46.33 66.28
CA ALA A 835 34.25 -45.11 66.98
C ALA A 835 35.27 -43.95 67.04
N SER A 836 36.57 -44.26 67.18
CA SER A 836 37.63 -43.24 67.24
C SER A 836 37.76 -42.45 65.94
N GLU A 837 37.75 -43.14 64.80
CA GLU A 837 37.79 -42.51 63.47
C GLU A 837 36.50 -41.72 63.20
N VAL A 838 35.34 -42.28 63.57
CA VAL A 838 34.06 -41.59 63.44
C VAL A 838 34.04 -40.30 64.26
N ARG A 839 34.63 -40.32 65.45
CA ARG A 839 34.79 -39.12 66.28
C ARG A 839 35.71 -38.09 65.62
N GLU A 840 36.86 -38.50 65.09
CA GLU A 840 37.81 -37.60 64.41
C GLU A 840 37.13 -36.90 63.23
N ARG A 841 36.36 -37.62 62.41
CA ARG A 841 35.59 -37.03 61.31
C ARG A 841 34.46 -36.09 61.77
N ILE A 842 33.85 -36.34 62.94
CA ILE A 842 32.87 -35.41 63.53
C ILE A 842 33.58 -34.13 64.02
N ASP A 843 34.76 -34.27 64.64
CA ASP A 843 35.56 -33.15 65.12
C ASP A 843 36.00 -32.25 63.96
N GLU A 844 36.56 -32.84 62.90
CA GLU A 844 36.94 -32.12 61.68
C GLU A 844 35.74 -31.38 61.07
N ALA A 845 34.57 -32.03 60.98
CA ALA A 845 33.37 -31.37 60.46
C ALA A 845 32.89 -30.20 61.34
N LEU A 846 33.04 -30.28 62.66
CA LEU A 846 32.73 -29.19 63.59
C LEU A 846 33.74 -28.04 63.46
N GLU A 847 35.04 -28.32 63.33
CA GLU A 847 36.08 -27.30 63.13
C GLU A 847 35.91 -26.57 61.78
N ASP A 848 35.59 -27.30 60.72
CA ASP A 848 35.51 -26.75 59.37
C ASP A 848 34.22 -25.95 59.11
N SER A 849 33.11 -26.38 59.69
CA SER A 849 31.78 -25.85 59.32
C SER A 849 30.90 -25.41 60.49
N GLY A 850 31.41 -25.50 61.73
CA GLY A 850 30.67 -25.16 62.94
C GLY A 850 29.54 -26.14 63.28
N ARG A 851 29.31 -27.18 62.46
CA ARG A 851 28.22 -28.15 62.60
C ARG A 851 28.61 -29.51 62.02
N ALA A 852 28.30 -30.61 62.69
CA ALA A 852 28.57 -31.95 62.14
C ALA A 852 27.29 -32.74 61.90
N ASN A 853 26.98 -33.07 60.64
CA ASN A 853 25.88 -33.95 60.27
C ASN A 853 26.39 -35.39 60.15
N THR A 854 25.92 -36.28 61.02
CA THR A 854 26.45 -37.65 61.09
C THR A 854 26.04 -38.53 59.90
N HIS A 855 24.93 -38.22 59.23
CA HIS A 855 24.51 -38.95 58.03
C HIS A 855 25.47 -38.71 56.87
N ARG A 856 25.86 -37.44 56.65
CA ARG A 856 26.88 -37.08 55.65
C ARG A 856 28.22 -37.74 55.94
N ILE A 857 28.62 -37.76 57.22
CA ILE A 857 29.87 -38.42 57.62
C ILE A 857 29.79 -39.93 57.33
N LEU A 858 28.63 -40.57 57.51
CA LEU A 858 28.44 -41.97 57.12
C LEU A 858 28.48 -42.16 55.60
N GLU A 859 27.87 -41.26 54.81
CA GLU A 859 27.99 -41.27 53.34
C GLU A 859 29.45 -41.16 52.88
N ASP A 860 30.21 -40.25 53.49
CA ASP A 860 31.63 -40.04 53.17
C ASP A 860 32.46 -41.28 53.53
N ILE A 861 32.17 -41.93 54.66
CA ILE A 861 32.78 -43.23 55.02
C ILE A 861 32.45 -44.33 54.00
N ARG A 862 31.24 -44.33 53.44
CA ARG A 862 30.79 -45.34 52.47
C ARG A 862 31.42 -45.13 51.09
N ARG A 863 31.63 -43.86 50.71
CA ARG A 863 32.33 -43.45 49.48
C ARG A 863 33.84 -43.60 49.55
N ASP A 864 34.43 -43.45 50.73
CA ASP A 864 35.87 -43.54 50.91
C ASP A 864 36.36 -44.97 50.65
N GLU A 865 36.96 -45.16 49.47
CA GLU A 865 37.47 -46.43 48.96
C GLU A 865 38.60 -47.04 49.82
N THR A 866 39.19 -46.25 50.72
CA THR A 866 40.32 -46.66 51.55
C THR A 866 39.90 -47.25 52.90
N VAL A 867 38.66 -47.00 53.34
CA VAL A 867 38.17 -47.45 54.66
C VAL A 867 36.94 -48.35 54.56
N TYR A 868 36.73 -49.17 55.57
CA TYR A 868 35.59 -50.05 55.70
C TYR A 868 35.04 -50.02 57.13
N LEU A 869 33.85 -49.43 57.30
CA LEU A 869 33.08 -49.53 58.54
C LEU A 869 32.05 -50.65 58.41
N PRO A 870 32.18 -51.78 59.13
CA PRO A 870 31.25 -52.89 59.00
C PRO A 870 29.82 -52.50 59.41
N ASP A 871 28.84 -53.07 58.72
CA ASP A 871 27.42 -52.84 58.97
C ASP A 871 27.06 -52.96 60.46
N GLY A 872 27.37 -54.12 61.06
CA GLY A 872 27.10 -54.40 62.47
C GLY A 872 27.87 -53.55 63.50
N GLU A 873 28.81 -52.70 63.08
CA GLU A 873 29.55 -51.78 63.96
C GLU A 873 29.20 -50.31 63.73
N THR A 874 28.43 -49.99 62.69
CA THR A 874 28.15 -48.62 62.24
C THR A 874 27.39 -47.81 63.29
N GLU A 875 26.20 -48.26 63.71
CA GLU A 875 25.38 -47.55 64.71
C GLU A 875 26.15 -47.36 66.04
N ARG A 876 26.89 -48.39 66.47
CA ARG A 876 27.65 -48.35 67.73
C ARG A 876 28.76 -47.32 67.68
N ALA A 877 29.50 -47.26 66.58
CA ALA A 877 30.61 -46.31 66.41
C ALA A 877 30.12 -44.85 66.46
N PHE A 878 29.02 -44.54 65.75
CA PHE A 878 28.41 -43.21 65.78
C PHE A 878 27.79 -42.88 67.14
N ARG A 879 27.12 -43.84 67.81
CA ARG A 879 26.54 -43.61 69.13
C ARG A 879 27.60 -43.22 70.16
N GLU A 880 28.72 -43.94 70.17
CA GLU A 880 29.85 -43.67 71.07
C GLU A 880 30.45 -42.29 70.79
N ALA A 881 30.66 -41.93 69.52
CA ALA A 881 31.25 -40.64 69.13
C ALA A 881 30.33 -39.44 69.46
N VAL A 882 29.05 -39.49 69.06
CA VAL A 882 28.08 -38.40 69.29
C VAL A 882 27.82 -38.18 70.78
N THR A 883 27.70 -39.25 71.56
CA THR A 883 27.45 -39.12 73.02
C THR A 883 28.60 -38.39 73.71
N ASP A 884 29.84 -38.56 73.24
CA ASP A 884 30.99 -37.89 73.83
C ASP A 884 30.94 -36.37 73.61
N PHE A 885 30.59 -35.90 72.40
CA PHE A 885 30.40 -34.47 72.14
C PHE A 885 29.25 -33.84 72.94
N LEU A 886 28.17 -34.57 73.19
CA LEU A 886 27.04 -34.07 74.00
C LEU A 886 27.35 -33.94 75.50
N VAL A 887 28.44 -34.55 75.98
CA VAL A 887 28.93 -34.32 77.36
C VAL A 887 29.70 -32.99 77.45
N ASP A 888 30.23 -32.50 76.33
CA ASP A 888 30.87 -31.19 76.19
C ASP A 888 29.85 -30.10 75.78
N ASP A 889 30.30 -28.90 75.43
CA ASP A 889 29.44 -27.74 75.08
C ASP A 889 28.80 -27.85 73.67
N TYR A 890 28.14 -28.98 73.36
CA TYR A 890 27.43 -29.22 72.09
C TYR A 890 25.99 -29.72 72.29
N LEU A 891 25.13 -29.39 71.33
CA LEU A 891 23.72 -29.79 71.28
C LEU A 891 23.40 -30.50 69.97
N VAL A 892 22.33 -31.30 69.98
CA VAL A 892 21.72 -31.83 68.76
C VAL A 892 20.75 -30.78 68.20
N ASP A 893 20.98 -30.31 66.99
CA ASP A 893 20.07 -29.42 66.25
C ASP A 893 19.06 -30.25 65.45
N ILE A 894 17.78 -29.99 65.70
CA ILE A 894 16.61 -30.59 65.06
C ILE A 894 15.81 -29.45 64.43
N ASN A 895 16.16 -29.03 63.21
CA ASN A 895 15.50 -27.92 62.52
C ASN A 895 15.39 -26.65 63.39
N ARG A 896 16.48 -26.28 64.06
CA ARG A 896 16.58 -25.17 65.03
C ARG A 896 15.89 -25.40 66.39
N GLU A 897 15.38 -26.60 66.66
CA GLU A 897 15.09 -27.06 68.02
C GLU A 897 16.31 -27.80 68.58
N TYR A 898 16.86 -27.32 69.70
CA TYR A 898 18.11 -27.84 70.23
C TYR A 898 17.89 -28.78 71.43
N ALA A 899 18.54 -29.95 71.42
CA ALA A 899 18.45 -30.96 72.47
C ALA A 899 19.84 -31.26 73.08
N ASP A 900 19.88 -31.50 74.39
CA ASP A 900 21.09 -31.80 75.18
C ASP A 900 21.44 -33.31 75.21
N GLY A 901 20.71 -34.13 74.44
CA GLY A 901 20.86 -35.59 74.47
C GLY A 901 20.33 -36.29 73.21
N LEU A 902 20.84 -37.51 72.97
CA LEU A 902 20.42 -38.37 71.85
C LEU A 902 19.03 -39.00 72.04
N ASP A 903 18.59 -39.28 73.26
CA ASP A 903 17.35 -40.02 73.57
C ASP A 903 17.14 -41.28 72.70
N LYS A 904 16.07 -41.32 71.89
CA LYS A 904 15.72 -42.40 70.95
C LYS A 904 16.20 -42.14 69.52
N ARG A 905 16.97 -41.07 69.29
CA ARG A 905 17.41 -40.66 67.96
C ARG A 905 18.48 -41.61 67.43
N ASP A 906 18.51 -41.71 66.11
CA ASP A 906 19.53 -42.46 65.39
C ASP A 906 20.86 -41.68 65.44
N PRO A 907 21.93 -42.21 66.05
CA PRO A 907 23.20 -41.51 66.11
C PRO A 907 23.85 -41.31 64.73
N THR A 908 23.44 -42.08 63.72
CA THR A 908 23.91 -41.93 62.34
C THR A 908 23.16 -40.84 61.56
N ASP A 909 22.13 -40.22 62.15
CA ASP A 909 21.33 -39.17 61.52
C ASP A 909 20.95 -38.07 62.53
N VAL A 910 21.97 -37.33 62.99
CA VAL A 910 21.84 -36.15 63.84
C VAL A 910 22.80 -35.06 63.39
N THR A 911 22.48 -33.80 63.74
CA THR A 911 23.39 -32.67 63.54
C THR A 911 23.86 -32.13 64.87
N LEU A 912 25.16 -32.09 65.11
CA LEU A 912 25.78 -31.50 66.29
C LEU A 912 26.13 -30.03 66.03
N VAL A 913 25.88 -29.17 67.02
CA VAL A 913 26.18 -27.73 66.98
C VAL A 913 26.77 -27.26 68.32
N PRO A 914 27.71 -26.30 68.34
CA PRO A 914 28.26 -25.77 69.58
C PRO A 914 27.25 -24.86 70.29
N VAL A 915 27.36 -24.74 71.62
CA VAL A 915 26.60 -23.80 72.45
C VAL A 915 27.54 -23.02 73.37
N VAL A 916 27.17 -21.79 73.73
CA VAL A 916 27.93 -21.01 74.72
C VAL A 916 27.73 -21.55 76.14
N SER A 917 28.71 -21.35 77.01
CA SER A 917 28.58 -21.67 78.43
C SER A 917 27.58 -20.74 79.14
N ASP A 918 27.02 -21.20 80.27
CA ASP A 918 26.02 -20.44 81.04
C ASP A 918 26.51 -19.02 81.44
N ASP A 919 27.79 -18.88 81.81
CA ASP A 919 28.39 -17.58 82.19
C ASP A 919 28.46 -16.59 80.99
N ILE A 920 28.61 -17.10 79.77
CA ILE A 920 28.64 -16.30 78.53
C ILE A 920 27.20 -15.99 78.09
N ALA A 921 26.29 -16.95 78.23
CA ALA A 921 24.86 -16.76 77.98
C ALA A 921 24.29 -15.58 78.78
N GLU A 922 24.56 -15.49 80.08
CA GLU A 922 24.12 -14.36 80.91
C GLU A 922 24.65 -13.01 80.40
N GLN A 923 25.92 -12.95 79.99
CA GLN A 923 26.54 -11.74 79.45
C GLN A 923 25.96 -11.31 78.10
N ILE A 924 25.53 -12.27 77.27
CA ILE A 924 24.84 -11.99 76.01
C ILE A 924 23.47 -11.37 76.30
N LEU A 925 22.70 -11.94 77.23
CA LEU A 925 21.38 -11.43 77.60
C LEU A 925 21.45 -10.02 78.21
N ASP A 926 22.40 -9.78 79.13
CA ASP A 926 22.66 -8.46 79.73
C ASP A 926 22.98 -7.38 78.67
N TYR A 927 23.69 -7.77 77.61
CA TYR A 927 23.97 -6.86 76.50
C TYR A 927 22.70 -6.51 75.73
N ILE A 928 21.90 -7.51 75.38
CA ILE A 928 20.69 -7.33 74.57
C ILE A 928 19.63 -6.53 75.35
N GLU A 929 19.48 -6.77 76.67
CA GLU A 929 18.56 -6.00 77.53
C GLU A 929 18.92 -4.51 77.61
N GLY A 930 20.18 -4.16 77.39
CA GLY A 930 20.66 -2.77 77.37
C GLY A 930 20.40 -2.00 76.07
N LEU A 931 19.80 -2.64 75.05
CA LEU A 931 19.49 -2.03 73.75
C LEU A 931 18.10 -1.36 73.77
N ASP A 932 17.95 -0.25 73.05
CA ASP A 932 16.69 0.49 72.95
C ASP A 932 15.76 -0.11 71.86
N GLY A 933 14.45 0.14 71.97
CA GLY A 933 13.48 -0.31 70.97
C GLY A 933 13.80 0.21 69.56
N GLY A 934 13.95 -0.72 68.61
CA GLY A 934 14.39 -0.47 67.23
C GLY A 934 15.87 -0.75 66.97
N ASP A 935 16.70 -1.00 68.00
CA ASP A 935 18.12 -1.31 67.82
C ASP A 935 18.33 -2.66 67.13
N GLU A 936 19.33 -2.72 66.25
CA GLU A 936 19.71 -3.92 65.50
C GLU A 936 21.10 -4.44 65.91
N PHE A 937 21.25 -5.76 65.99
CA PHE A 937 22.52 -6.42 66.30
C PHE A 937 22.71 -7.70 65.47
N THR A 938 23.95 -8.19 65.37
CA THR A 938 24.33 -9.39 64.60
C THR A 938 25.01 -10.41 65.50
N VAL A 939 25.07 -11.68 65.05
CA VAL A 939 25.88 -12.73 65.70
C VAL A 939 27.31 -12.26 65.91
N GLY A 940 27.96 -11.75 64.86
CA GLY A 940 29.35 -11.24 64.94
C GLY A 940 29.50 -10.10 65.94
N SER A 941 28.58 -9.12 65.96
CA SER A 941 28.65 -8.02 66.95
C SER A 941 28.47 -8.46 68.40
N VAL A 942 27.82 -9.60 68.64
CA VAL A 942 27.72 -10.22 69.96
C VAL A 942 29.00 -11.02 70.26
N ALA A 943 29.47 -11.82 69.32
CA ALA A 943 30.68 -12.64 69.45
C ALA A 943 31.96 -11.80 69.65
N ASP A 944 32.10 -10.68 68.94
CA ASP A 944 33.23 -9.72 69.03
C ASP A 944 33.44 -9.14 70.44
N ARG A 945 32.46 -9.29 71.34
CA ARG A 945 32.55 -8.85 72.74
C ARG A 945 33.29 -9.83 73.64
N PHE A 946 33.49 -11.06 73.17
CA PHE A 946 34.14 -12.15 73.88
C PHE A 946 35.49 -12.48 73.22
N ASP A 947 36.34 -13.25 73.91
CA ASP A 947 37.59 -13.71 73.32
C ASP A 947 37.37 -14.91 72.39
N ALA A 948 38.43 -15.34 71.70
CA ALA A 948 38.37 -16.40 70.69
C ALA A 948 37.90 -17.77 71.21
N SER A 949 37.69 -17.95 72.51
CA SER A 949 37.05 -19.15 73.06
C SER A 949 35.56 -19.24 72.77
N VAL A 950 34.90 -18.15 72.36
CA VAL A 950 33.48 -18.12 72.01
C VAL A 950 33.34 -18.03 70.49
N SER A 951 32.92 -19.11 69.84
CA SER A 951 32.71 -19.11 68.39
C SER A 951 31.43 -18.38 67.99
N GLU A 952 31.42 -17.80 66.79
CA GLU A 952 30.20 -17.20 66.22
C GLU A 952 29.08 -18.25 66.09
N ASP A 953 29.40 -19.51 65.79
CA ASP A 953 28.43 -20.61 65.72
C ASP A 953 27.77 -20.88 67.08
N ALA A 954 28.54 -20.82 68.18
CA ALA A 954 28.00 -20.98 69.52
C ALA A 954 27.05 -19.83 69.89
N VAL A 955 27.44 -18.58 69.56
CA VAL A 955 26.59 -17.39 69.75
C VAL A 955 25.35 -17.46 68.88
N GLN A 956 25.46 -17.92 67.63
CA GLN A 956 24.35 -18.11 66.72
C GLN A 956 23.35 -19.13 67.29
N THR A 957 23.82 -20.29 67.73
CA THR A 957 22.97 -21.30 68.37
C THR A 957 22.24 -20.70 69.57
N PHE A 958 22.93 -19.90 70.39
CA PHE A 958 22.34 -19.24 71.54
C PHE A 958 21.25 -18.21 71.17
N LEU A 959 21.51 -17.33 70.20
CA LEU A 959 20.57 -16.30 69.76
C LEU A 959 19.33 -16.90 69.09
N LEU A 960 19.51 -17.91 68.23
CA LEU A 960 18.37 -18.57 67.57
C LEU A 960 17.52 -19.36 68.56
N ARG A 961 18.13 -19.97 69.58
CA ARG A 961 17.40 -20.70 70.62
C ARG A 961 16.50 -19.79 71.46
N ASN A 962 16.84 -18.52 71.60
CA ASN A 962 16.13 -17.55 72.43
C ASN A 962 15.39 -16.46 71.60
N LEU A 963 15.12 -16.72 70.32
CA LEU A 963 14.48 -15.79 69.40
C LEU A 963 12.95 -15.72 69.60
N GLY A 964 12.37 -14.52 69.57
CA GLY A 964 10.93 -14.30 69.49
C GLY A 964 10.35 -13.34 70.55
N ARG A 965 9.09 -12.94 70.35
CA ARG A 965 8.36 -12.01 71.24
C ARG A 965 7.98 -12.58 72.61
N GLU A 966 8.13 -13.88 72.80
CA GLU A 966 7.87 -14.57 74.07
C GLU A 966 9.15 -14.80 74.89
N ALA A 967 10.32 -14.42 74.36
CA ALA A 967 11.61 -14.55 75.02
C ALA A 967 11.96 -13.30 75.85
N GLU A 968 12.80 -13.46 76.88
CA GLU A 968 13.36 -12.36 77.69
C GLU A 968 14.90 -12.36 77.55
N PRO A 969 15.53 -11.29 77.00
CA PRO A 969 14.94 -10.09 76.39
C PRO A 969 14.30 -10.39 75.02
N GLU A 970 13.32 -9.57 74.63
CA GLU A 970 12.54 -9.74 73.39
C GLU A 970 13.34 -9.25 72.16
N TYR A 971 13.54 -10.13 71.18
CA TYR A 971 14.09 -9.78 69.87
C TYR A 971 13.55 -10.68 68.75
N VAL A 972 13.57 -10.13 67.53
CA VAL A 972 13.09 -10.78 66.31
C VAL A 972 14.12 -10.60 65.19
N ILE A 973 13.93 -11.28 64.06
CA ILE A 973 14.74 -11.07 62.86
C ILE A 973 14.44 -9.67 62.29
N ALA A 974 15.47 -8.86 62.06
CA ALA A 974 15.31 -7.46 61.64
C ALA A 974 14.66 -7.31 60.26
N SER A 975 14.95 -8.23 59.33
CA SER A 975 14.51 -8.14 57.94
C SER A 975 12.99 -8.22 57.76
N ASP A 976 12.33 -9.04 58.56
CA ASP A 976 10.90 -9.35 58.39
C ASP A 976 10.13 -9.39 59.70
N GLY A 977 10.76 -9.07 60.84
CA GLY A 977 10.12 -9.08 62.16
C GLY A 977 9.74 -10.47 62.67
N SER A 978 10.24 -11.55 62.06
CA SER A 978 9.86 -12.92 62.44
C SER A 978 10.55 -13.39 63.73
N GLY A 979 9.82 -14.15 64.55
CA GLY A 979 10.38 -14.87 65.70
C GLY A 979 10.73 -16.33 65.39
N ASP A 980 10.63 -16.77 64.13
CA ASP A 980 10.89 -18.15 63.71
C ASP A 980 12.39 -18.35 63.41
N PRO A 981 13.13 -19.16 64.19
CA PRO A 981 14.56 -19.35 64.00
C PRO A 981 14.92 -20.04 62.68
N THR A 982 13.97 -20.72 62.03
CA THR A 982 14.21 -21.36 60.72
C THR A 982 14.33 -20.35 59.57
N ARG A 983 13.84 -19.12 59.77
CA ARG A 983 13.91 -18.04 58.77
C ARG A 983 15.20 -17.26 58.81
N TRP A 984 15.94 -17.37 59.90
CA TRP A 984 17.19 -16.66 60.03
C TRP A 984 18.25 -17.29 59.12
N SER A 985 18.91 -16.44 58.33
CA SER A 985 20.04 -16.82 57.48
C SER A 985 21.32 -16.12 57.96
N PRO A 986 22.50 -16.73 57.77
CA PRO A 986 23.78 -16.09 58.11
C PRO A 986 23.88 -14.67 57.54
N GLY A 987 24.21 -13.71 58.41
CA GLY A 987 24.29 -12.28 58.07
C GLY A 987 23.01 -11.48 58.33
N TYR A 988 21.89 -12.12 58.68
CA TYR A 988 20.68 -11.39 59.08
C TYR A 988 20.84 -10.79 60.48
N GLN A 989 20.42 -9.54 60.61
CA GLN A 989 20.37 -8.83 61.88
C GLN A 989 19.18 -9.28 62.73
N PHE A 990 19.32 -9.19 64.04
CA PHE A 990 18.24 -9.23 65.02
C PHE A 990 17.87 -7.79 65.39
N ARG A 991 16.60 -7.57 65.78
CA ARG A 991 16.08 -6.26 66.17
C ARG A 991 15.28 -6.34 67.45
N ILE A 992 15.42 -5.35 68.32
CA ILE A 992 14.52 -5.14 69.46
C ILE A 992 13.21 -4.51 68.98
N PRO A 993 12.04 -5.12 69.16
CA PRO A 993 10.75 -4.52 68.80
C PRO A 993 10.50 -3.19 69.54
N SER A 994 9.94 -2.19 68.86
CA SER A 994 9.61 -0.89 69.46
C SER A 994 8.23 -0.83 70.15
N GLY A 995 7.47 -1.92 70.13
CA GLY A 995 6.11 -2.05 70.68
C GLY A 995 5.26 -3.06 69.91
N GLY A 996 3.92 -3.00 70.07
CA GLY A 996 2.98 -3.75 69.22
C GLY A 996 2.38 -5.03 69.82
N TRP A 997 1.69 -5.82 68.99
CA TRP A 997 1.01 -7.06 69.39
C TRP A 997 1.08 -8.13 68.29
N ARG A 998 0.86 -9.40 68.64
CA ARG A 998 0.96 -10.55 67.74
C ARG A 998 -0.35 -11.33 67.68
N PHE A 999 -0.78 -11.65 66.47
CA PHE A 999 -1.92 -12.52 66.21
C PHE A 999 -1.46 -13.85 65.60
N VAL A 1000 -1.86 -14.97 66.21
CA VAL A 1000 -1.58 -16.32 65.70
C VAL A 1000 -2.86 -17.14 65.64
N PHE A 1001 -3.09 -17.85 64.55
CA PHE A 1001 -4.20 -18.79 64.43
C PHE A 1001 -3.76 -20.05 63.66
N ASN A 1002 -4.06 -21.23 64.19
CA ASN A 1002 -3.93 -22.49 63.48
C ASN A 1002 -5.24 -23.27 63.65
N GLY A 1003 -5.88 -23.65 62.55
CA GLY A 1003 -7.13 -24.41 62.59
C GLY A 1003 -7.77 -24.61 61.22
N ASP A 1004 -8.83 -25.39 61.16
CA ASP A 1004 -9.40 -25.87 59.89
C ASP A 1004 -10.68 -25.14 59.44
N ASP A 1005 -11.05 -24.05 60.11
CA ASP A 1005 -12.32 -23.35 59.89
C ASP A 1005 -12.15 -21.82 59.85
N ALA A 1006 -12.49 -21.21 58.71
CA ALA A 1006 -12.46 -19.76 58.52
C ALA A 1006 -13.39 -19.02 59.47
N ALA A 1007 -14.51 -19.62 59.90
CA ALA A 1007 -15.40 -19.00 60.88
C ALA A 1007 -14.78 -18.92 62.28
N ALA A 1008 -13.91 -19.86 62.65
CA ALA A 1008 -13.14 -19.83 63.89
C ALA A 1008 -12.04 -18.75 63.83
N LEU A 1009 -11.33 -18.63 62.71
CA LEU A 1009 -10.35 -17.56 62.47
C LEU A 1009 -10.98 -16.18 62.65
N ARG A 1010 -12.08 -15.90 61.95
CA ARG A 1010 -12.76 -14.59 62.01
C ARG A 1010 -13.24 -14.23 63.41
N ARG A 1011 -13.62 -15.24 64.20
CA ARG A 1011 -14.05 -15.05 65.58
C ARG A 1011 -12.88 -14.67 66.48
N LYS A 1012 -11.79 -15.45 66.41
CA LYS A 1012 -10.57 -15.17 67.18
C LYS A 1012 -10.01 -13.79 66.82
N TRP A 1013 -9.95 -13.47 65.53
CA TRP A 1013 -9.53 -12.15 65.06
C TRP A 1013 -10.36 -11.02 65.65
N ARG A 1014 -11.69 -11.09 65.61
CA ARG A 1014 -12.57 -10.05 66.18
C ARG A 1014 -12.46 -9.92 67.71
N GLU A 1015 -11.99 -10.95 68.40
CA GLU A 1015 -11.79 -10.93 69.85
C GLU A 1015 -10.43 -10.31 70.22
N GLU A 1016 -9.42 -10.48 69.37
CA GLU A 1016 -8.03 -10.09 69.64
C GLU A 1016 -7.56 -8.87 68.82
N GLU A 1017 -8.33 -8.40 67.83
CA GLU A 1017 -7.91 -7.27 66.97
C GLU A 1017 -7.66 -5.99 67.79
N ASP A 1018 -6.47 -5.40 67.60
CA ASP A 1018 -6.09 -4.09 68.11
C ASP A 1018 -5.43 -3.25 67.00
N SER A 1019 -5.33 -1.94 67.19
CA SER A 1019 -4.74 -1.05 66.19
C SER A 1019 -3.24 -1.29 66.04
N GLY A 1020 -2.75 -1.26 64.81
CA GLY A 1020 -1.32 -1.35 64.49
C GLY A 1020 -1.11 -1.58 62.99
N GLU A 1021 0.12 -1.43 62.55
CA GLU A 1021 0.53 -1.74 61.18
C GLU A 1021 1.29 -3.08 61.15
N VAL A 1022 1.06 -3.88 60.12
CA VAL A 1022 1.74 -5.17 59.96
C VAL A 1022 3.25 -4.96 59.85
N THR A 1023 4.02 -5.57 60.72
CA THR A 1023 5.48 -5.69 60.57
C THR A 1023 5.88 -7.03 59.97
N TYR A 1024 5.12 -8.07 60.28
CA TYR A 1024 5.23 -9.41 59.71
C TYR A 1024 3.83 -9.97 59.51
N GLY A 1025 3.53 -10.59 58.38
CA GLY A 1025 2.25 -11.28 58.23
C GLY A 1025 2.30 -12.42 57.24
N GLU A 1026 1.81 -13.58 57.66
CA GLU A 1026 1.68 -14.76 56.80
C GLU A 1026 0.33 -15.46 57.05
N VAL A 1027 -0.31 -15.86 55.95
CA VAL A 1027 -1.61 -16.53 55.94
C VAL A 1027 -1.53 -17.70 54.95
N ARG A 1028 -1.73 -18.92 55.42
CA ARG A 1028 -1.77 -20.15 54.61
C ARG A 1028 -3.12 -20.83 54.77
N PHE A 1029 -3.63 -21.41 53.69
CA PHE A 1029 -4.85 -22.24 53.72
C PHE A 1029 -4.97 -23.10 52.45
N GLN A 1030 -5.79 -24.14 52.51
CA GLN A 1030 -6.11 -25.05 51.40
C GLN A 1030 -7.54 -24.85 50.91
N LEU A 1031 -7.75 -25.03 49.61
CA LEU A 1031 -9.06 -25.00 48.94
C LEU A 1031 -9.25 -26.24 48.07
N THR A 1032 -10.43 -26.84 48.13
CA THR A 1032 -10.78 -28.08 47.41
C THR A 1032 -11.56 -27.84 46.10
N ASN A 1033 -11.57 -26.61 45.59
CA ASN A 1033 -12.32 -26.25 44.39
C ASN A 1033 -11.54 -25.30 43.45
N ARG A 1034 -12.09 -25.07 42.25
CA ARG A 1034 -11.48 -24.25 41.19
C ARG A 1034 -11.25 -22.77 41.54
N MET A 1035 -11.76 -22.27 42.67
CA MET A 1035 -11.65 -20.86 43.03
C MET A 1035 -10.24 -20.45 43.46
N GLY A 1036 -9.36 -21.39 43.80
CA GLY A 1036 -7.95 -21.14 44.06
C GLY A 1036 -7.08 -21.00 42.80
N ILE A 1037 -7.61 -21.30 41.61
CA ILE A 1037 -6.85 -21.31 40.35
C ILE A 1037 -6.83 -19.89 39.75
N PRO A 1038 -5.66 -19.34 39.38
CA PRO A 1038 -5.55 -18.06 38.69
C PRO A 1038 -6.38 -18.04 37.40
N GLY A 1039 -7.04 -16.91 37.10
CA GLY A 1039 -8.01 -16.77 36.00
C GLY A 1039 -7.61 -17.39 34.64
N PRO A 1040 -6.39 -17.16 34.12
CA PRO A 1040 -5.94 -17.74 32.85
C PRO A 1040 -5.85 -19.27 32.85
N LEU A 1041 -5.67 -19.88 34.01
CA LEU A 1041 -5.52 -21.33 34.16
C LEU A 1041 -6.84 -22.03 34.48
N GLN A 1042 -7.91 -21.27 34.72
CA GLN A 1042 -9.22 -21.84 34.98
C GLN A 1042 -9.76 -22.55 33.74
N GLY A 1043 -10.05 -23.84 33.86
CA GLY A 1043 -10.61 -24.67 32.79
C GLY A 1043 -9.59 -25.38 31.90
N THR A 1044 -8.29 -25.15 32.13
CA THR A 1044 -7.20 -25.81 31.38
C THR A 1044 -7.01 -27.28 31.79
N ALA A 1045 -7.17 -27.59 33.08
CA ALA A 1045 -7.06 -28.95 33.61
C ALA A 1045 -8.03 -29.19 34.79
N ARG A 1046 -8.28 -30.46 35.12
CA ARG A 1046 -9.02 -30.85 36.34
C ARG A 1046 -8.06 -30.86 37.52
N VAL A 1047 -8.20 -29.88 38.42
CA VAL A 1047 -7.40 -29.74 39.65
C VAL A 1047 -8.23 -30.20 40.85
N GLU A 1048 -7.67 -31.05 41.71
CA GLU A 1048 -8.35 -31.62 42.89
C GLU A 1048 -8.22 -30.75 44.15
N GLU A 1049 -7.07 -30.10 44.36
CA GLU A 1049 -6.80 -29.25 45.54
C GLU A 1049 -5.86 -28.10 45.17
N THR A 1050 -5.94 -26.97 45.88
CA THR A 1050 -5.03 -25.83 45.75
C THR A 1050 -4.59 -25.34 47.12
N MET A 1051 -3.29 -25.14 47.30
CA MET A 1051 -2.72 -24.57 48.53
C MET A 1051 -2.27 -23.14 48.29
N THR A 1052 -2.75 -22.23 49.12
CA THR A 1052 -2.48 -20.78 49.01
C THR A 1052 -1.64 -20.33 50.18
N LYS A 1053 -0.53 -19.66 49.90
CA LYS A 1053 0.32 -18.96 50.87
C LYS A 1053 0.36 -17.47 50.51
N LEU A 1054 -0.06 -16.63 51.45
CA LEU A 1054 -0.04 -15.18 51.34
C LEU A 1054 0.96 -14.62 52.34
N THR A 1055 1.85 -13.74 51.89
CA THR A 1055 2.69 -12.92 52.75
C THR A 1055 2.15 -11.50 52.68
N LEU A 1056 1.87 -10.91 53.84
CA LEU A 1056 1.34 -9.56 53.95
C LEU A 1056 2.50 -8.57 53.91
N GLU A 1057 2.31 -7.50 53.17
CA GLU A 1057 3.30 -6.43 53.08
C GLU A 1057 3.37 -5.66 54.40
N SER A 1058 4.58 -5.27 54.80
CA SER A 1058 4.77 -4.45 56.00
C SER A 1058 4.18 -3.04 55.80
N GLY A 1059 3.59 -2.47 56.84
CA GLY A 1059 2.88 -1.19 56.80
C GLY A 1059 1.37 -1.31 56.49
N GLU A 1060 0.88 -2.52 56.19
CA GLU A 1060 -0.56 -2.74 56.00
C GLU A 1060 -1.32 -2.51 57.31
N ASP A 1061 -2.37 -1.71 57.26
CA ASP A 1061 -3.20 -1.42 58.43
C ASP A 1061 -4.01 -2.65 58.84
N PHE A 1062 -4.18 -2.89 60.15
CA PHE A 1062 -4.95 -4.03 60.65
C PHE A 1062 -6.36 -4.15 60.06
N THR A 1063 -6.98 -3.04 59.61
CA THR A 1063 -8.28 -3.07 58.94
C THR A 1063 -8.24 -3.76 57.57
N LYS A 1064 -7.11 -3.75 56.87
CA LYS A 1064 -6.90 -4.50 55.62
C LYS A 1064 -6.77 -6.00 55.87
N VAL A 1065 -6.10 -6.35 56.96
CA VAL A 1065 -6.05 -7.74 57.45
C VAL A 1065 -7.44 -8.23 57.84
N ARG A 1066 -8.24 -7.39 58.49
CA ARG A 1066 -9.65 -7.69 58.77
C ARG A 1066 -10.44 -7.95 57.48
N ASP A 1067 -10.33 -7.07 56.49
CA ASP A 1067 -11.01 -7.23 55.20
C ASP A 1067 -10.59 -8.54 54.50
N LEU A 1068 -9.31 -8.91 54.60
CA LEU A 1068 -8.77 -10.18 54.08
C LEU A 1068 -9.45 -11.38 54.75
N PHE A 1069 -9.52 -11.43 56.07
CA PHE A 1069 -10.15 -12.53 56.79
C PHE A 1069 -11.67 -12.58 56.58
N GLU A 1070 -12.34 -11.44 56.40
CA GLU A 1070 -13.77 -11.40 56.07
C GLU A 1070 -14.07 -11.92 54.66
N ARG A 1071 -13.15 -11.73 53.71
CA ARG A 1071 -13.30 -12.20 52.32
C ARG A 1071 -12.75 -13.60 52.07
N MET A 1072 -12.06 -14.20 53.04
CA MET A 1072 -11.56 -15.57 52.93
C MET A 1072 -12.73 -16.53 52.67
N PRO A 1073 -12.63 -17.50 51.74
CA PRO A 1073 -13.70 -18.46 51.48
C PRO A 1073 -14.06 -19.31 52.71
N ASP A 1074 -15.33 -19.67 52.86
CA ASP A 1074 -15.77 -20.51 53.98
C ASP A 1074 -15.26 -21.96 53.85
N GLU A 1075 -14.91 -22.39 52.64
CA GLU A 1075 -14.34 -23.72 52.37
C GLU A 1075 -12.84 -23.82 52.63
N ALA A 1076 -12.19 -22.75 53.11
CA ALA A 1076 -10.78 -22.75 53.46
C ALA A 1076 -10.52 -23.65 54.69
N SER A 1077 -9.60 -24.60 54.54
CA SER A 1077 -9.17 -25.53 55.60
C SER A 1077 -7.66 -25.48 55.81
N ASN A 1078 -7.15 -26.11 56.88
CA ASN A 1078 -5.72 -26.13 57.21
C ASN A 1078 -5.10 -24.72 57.25
N ILE A 1079 -5.81 -23.81 57.95
CA ILE A 1079 -5.50 -22.38 58.01
C ILE A 1079 -4.41 -22.15 59.05
N SER A 1080 -3.34 -21.48 58.65
CA SER A 1080 -2.27 -21.02 59.53
C SER A 1080 -2.03 -19.53 59.31
N VAL A 1081 -2.10 -18.75 60.38
CA VAL A 1081 -1.93 -17.30 60.37
C VAL A 1081 -0.94 -16.92 61.45
N GLU A 1082 0.02 -16.10 61.10
CA GLU A 1082 0.89 -15.42 62.05
C GLU A 1082 1.15 -14.00 61.56
N ILE A 1083 0.78 -13.01 62.38
CA ILE A 1083 0.93 -11.60 62.04
C ILE A 1083 1.41 -10.82 63.26
N ASN A 1084 2.50 -10.08 63.12
CA ASN A 1084 2.99 -9.12 64.10
C ASN A 1084 2.57 -7.71 63.66
N PHE A 1085 2.09 -6.92 64.61
CA PHE A 1085 1.70 -5.53 64.43
C PHE A 1085 2.59 -4.64 65.31
N GLU A 1086 2.92 -3.43 64.85
CA GLU A 1086 3.56 -2.38 65.65
C GLU A 1086 2.79 -1.06 65.62
#